data_AF-A0A4Q4RNN3-F1
#
_entry.id   AF-A0A4Q4RNN3-F1
#
_cell.length_a   1.000
_cell.length_b   1.000
_cell.length_c   1.000
_cell.angle_alpha   90.00
_cell.angle_beta   90.00
_cell.angle_gamma   90.00
#
_symmetry.space_group_name_H-M   'P 1'
#
loop_
_entity.id
_entity.type
_entity.pdbx_description
1 polymer ?
#
loop_
_entity_poly.entity_id
_entity_poly.type
_entity_poly.pdbx_seq_one_letter_code
_entity_poly.pdbx_strand_id
1 'polypeptide(L)'
;MPEISFVFGPRNSFFFDCPQTWKFHEIPHTLRQLFNSSMSPEWRIASPYCLALAPQIDSPEPIWYAGCKTLDGEDKLFHSQTYFDVNYPDLARWIKSFPNAARSCFVTFGQNFSYFACAPGHGSIWAGIPSDLESRVKKSLVAPTCVGIGMNDAWFVLFSNGDLAWNLRGYYNSLNKILAEAAPGTVNYVAISPYNKQHYFIAFQDRTVKYNFQGAPSEWMRLMTEVFDLWAVEHSRMQHTVPLQAQSYAHAQQVPAQTYLQPQSTHIINASRLPMAIPVSPQSAPSSPLPIYTSPIQQNAVPAVAFVEKTPHYASAAGPTVAVLNGTYEGLHLPSFNQDLFLGIPYAQDTGGQNRFRIPQSLNSTWNGTRPAKSYGDTCPDPSDTSFSMSEDCLSINIVRPAGFSAGDHAKLPVALWIHGGSYQVGTSALANYNLTYIVQRSVEIGRPIIAASINYRKGGWGMMYSREIQGTGQTNLSLRDMRKGLAWISENIGAFGGDKNTVTIWGESAGSFAVGQLLMSYGGRTDGLFHRSIQESGSAATAWYNGTDWYQPIYDNVVNKTNCSNEVDTLECLRTVPYEIMFPLLADPVQGPGWYPTVDGDIIPAYPTELLASGRFAHIPHLYGTNSDEGTDNAPADGVINTDEDLRAYLAGSTGFDFPDTVVQHIMELYPNDPTLGIPLNTGVQLFAEQGLQYKRIAAIMGDAFYHAPRLTDARAYSKYSPTYIYRFNTLPWQNDNTANEGGSARAYKGVAHFTEVAFVFANPNFYGPWEEYRALSNQMSAQWINFVASGDPNSKALPLWPQYNESAQGFDLVIQAKGRGYNGSYVEEDIWRLEGREYLSKWARRRHV
;
A
#
# COMPACT_ATOMS: atom_id res chain seq x y z
N MET A 1 0.20 39.64 11.11
CA MET A 1 -0.37 38.53 11.90
C MET A 1 -0.30 38.90 13.37
N PRO A 2 -1.23 38.43 14.20
CA PRO A 2 -1.08 38.61 15.64
C PRO A 2 0.21 37.93 16.11
N GLU A 3 0.88 38.47 17.12
CA GLU A 3 2.07 37.87 17.75
C GLU A 3 1.72 36.61 18.58
N ILE A 4 0.48 36.14 18.49
CA ILE A 4 -0.07 35.01 19.24
C ILE A 4 -1.30 34.50 18.50
N SER A 5 -1.41 33.18 18.34
CA SER A 5 -2.60 32.55 17.75
C SER A 5 -3.06 31.39 18.62
N PHE A 6 -4.38 31.24 18.77
CA PHE A 6 -4.97 30.16 19.55
C PHE A 6 -6.21 29.60 18.86
N VAL A 7 -6.28 28.28 18.75
CA VAL A 7 -7.35 27.58 18.04
C VAL A 7 -7.92 26.48 18.91
N PHE A 8 -9.25 26.49 19.07
CA PHE A 8 -9.98 25.37 19.64
C PHE A 8 -10.33 24.36 18.55
N GLY A 9 -10.10 23.09 18.80
CA GLY A 9 -10.51 21.99 17.93
C GLY A 9 -11.52 21.06 18.60
N PRO A 10 -12.12 20.15 17.82
CA PRO A 10 -13.01 19.12 18.36
C PRO A 10 -12.33 18.27 19.43
N ARG A 11 -13.13 17.58 20.25
CA ARG A 11 -12.65 16.61 21.26
C ARG A 11 -11.71 17.20 22.31
N ASN A 12 -11.83 18.49 22.64
CA ASN A 12 -10.84 19.17 23.48
C ASN A 12 -9.44 19.00 22.89
N SER A 13 -9.28 19.27 21.60
CA SER A 13 -7.97 19.55 21.01
C SER A 13 -7.73 21.07 20.99
N PHE A 14 -6.47 21.48 21.05
CA PHE A 14 -6.08 22.86 20.82
C PHE A 14 -4.71 22.98 20.19
N PHE A 15 -4.48 24.13 19.57
CA PHE A 15 -3.19 24.56 19.08
C PHE A 15 -2.92 26.01 19.49
N PHE A 16 -1.67 26.27 19.85
CA PHE A 16 -1.19 27.57 20.27
C PHE A 16 0.14 27.85 19.56
N ASP A 17 0.29 29.05 19.00
CA ASP A 17 1.55 29.53 18.41
C ASP A 17 1.92 30.94 18.87
N CYS A 18 3.21 31.17 19.09
CA CYS A 18 3.83 32.48 19.25
C CYS A 18 5.17 32.51 18.46
N PRO A 19 5.78 33.69 18.23
CA PRO A 19 6.90 33.90 17.29
C PRO A 19 8.13 32.97 17.42
N GLN A 20 8.27 32.20 18.50
CA GLN A 20 9.39 31.29 18.74
C GLN A 20 9.00 29.89 19.20
N THR A 21 7.73 29.61 19.48
CA THR A 21 7.31 28.27 19.90
C THR A 21 5.83 28.03 19.63
N TRP A 22 5.49 26.77 19.35
CA TRP A 22 4.11 26.32 19.33
C TRP A 22 3.92 25.13 20.27
N LYS A 23 2.71 25.02 20.83
CA LYS A 23 2.27 23.91 21.67
C LYS A 23 0.91 23.43 21.18
N PHE A 24 0.62 22.17 21.44
CA PHE A 24 -0.65 21.57 21.07
C PHE A 24 -1.04 20.44 22.02
N HIS A 25 -2.32 20.12 22.03
CA HIS A 25 -2.88 18.97 22.74
C HIS A 25 -3.93 18.29 21.86
N GLU A 26 -3.87 16.97 21.80
CA GLU A 26 -4.83 16.11 21.07
C GLU A 26 -5.15 16.54 19.63
N ILE A 27 -4.22 17.21 18.94
CA ILE A 27 -4.36 17.46 17.50
C ILE A 27 -4.38 16.14 16.70
N PRO A 28 -4.99 16.12 15.50
CA PRO A 28 -5.05 14.95 14.62
C PRO A 28 -3.70 14.28 14.44
N HIS A 29 -3.67 12.95 14.35
CA HIS A 29 -2.41 12.21 14.24
C HIS A 29 -1.64 12.60 12.97
N THR A 30 -2.33 12.80 11.84
CA THR A 30 -1.70 13.26 10.60
C THR A 30 -1.07 14.65 10.72
N LEU A 31 -1.72 15.58 11.43
CA LEU A 31 -1.16 16.92 11.70
C LEU A 31 0.02 16.81 12.68
N ARG A 32 -0.09 15.93 13.67
CA ARG A 32 1.01 15.62 14.59
C ARG A 32 2.20 15.00 13.85
N GLN A 33 1.98 14.12 12.88
CA GLN A 33 3.05 13.55 12.04
C GLN A 33 3.73 14.62 11.18
N LEU A 34 2.95 15.54 10.61
CA LEU A 34 3.48 16.71 9.91
C LEU A 34 4.40 17.53 10.82
N PHE A 35 4.02 17.71 12.09
CA PHE A 35 4.86 18.38 13.10
C PHE A 35 6.03 17.51 13.62
N ASN A 36 5.89 16.17 13.71
CA ASN A 36 6.80 15.28 14.44
C ASN A 36 7.75 14.43 13.58
N SER A 37 7.67 14.45 12.25
CA SER A 37 8.56 13.65 11.40
C SER A 37 10.07 13.84 11.74
N SER A 38 10.83 12.76 11.90
CA SER A 38 12.20 12.71 12.46
C SER A 38 13.31 13.10 11.47
N MET A 39 14.24 13.99 11.86
CA MET A 39 15.44 14.56 11.17
C MET A 39 15.60 14.38 9.62
N SER A 40 15.47 15.51 8.86
CA SER A 40 15.98 15.77 7.49
C SER A 40 15.06 15.76 6.24
N PRO A 41 13.82 16.31 6.28
CA PRO A 41 13.27 16.97 5.08
C PRO A 41 13.12 18.48 5.17
N GLU A 42 13.39 19.15 4.05
CA GLU A 42 13.31 20.61 3.84
C GLU A 42 11.88 21.18 3.95
N TRP A 43 10.86 20.37 3.61
CA TRP A 43 9.44 20.75 3.63
C TRP A 43 8.78 20.78 5.01
N ARG A 44 9.55 20.58 6.08
CA ARG A 44 9.03 20.58 7.46
C ARG A 44 8.57 21.94 7.92
N ILE A 45 7.55 21.98 8.78
CA ILE A 45 7.06 23.23 9.38
C ILE A 45 8.11 23.85 10.31
N ALA A 46 8.66 24.99 9.89
CA ALA A 46 9.53 25.85 10.69
C ALA A 46 8.73 26.80 11.58
N SER A 47 7.58 27.28 11.08
CA SER A 47 6.68 28.18 11.81
C SER A 47 5.31 28.18 11.14
N PRO A 48 4.22 27.87 11.85
CA PRO A 48 2.88 28.02 11.31
C PRO A 48 2.47 29.49 11.24
N TYR A 49 1.77 29.86 10.17
CA TYR A 49 1.15 31.17 9.97
C TYR A 49 -0.30 31.18 10.41
N CYS A 50 -1.00 30.08 10.12
CA CYS A 50 -2.39 29.89 10.51
C CYS A 50 -2.67 28.40 10.64
N LEU A 51 -3.51 28.04 11.60
CA LEU A 51 -4.05 26.70 11.76
C LEU A 51 -5.57 26.79 11.98
N ALA A 52 -6.31 25.83 11.46
CA ALA A 52 -7.74 25.68 11.77
C ALA A 52 -8.08 24.20 11.94
N LEU A 53 -8.97 23.90 12.90
CA LEU A 53 -9.42 22.54 13.22
C LEU A 53 -10.94 22.46 13.11
N ALA A 54 -11.43 21.64 12.20
CA ALA A 54 -12.85 21.42 11.89
C ALA A 54 -13.34 20.08 12.44
N PRO A 55 -14.63 19.97 12.81
CA PRO A 55 -15.22 18.68 13.11
C PRO A 55 -15.33 17.84 11.84
N GLN A 56 -15.28 16.52 12.01
CA GLN A 56 -15.53 15.57 10.93
C GLN A 56 -16.63 14.60 11.40
N ILE A 57 -17.62 14.35 10.53
CA ILE A 57 -18.67 13.35 10.80
C ILE A 57 -18.02 11.96 10.90
N ASP A 58 -18.42 11.20 11.92
CA ASP A 58 -18.06 9.78 12.12
C ASP A 58 -16.56 9.46 12.07
N SER A 59 -15.70 10.45 12.31
CA SER A 59 -14.24 10.29 12.28
C SER A 59 -13.62 10.66 13.62
N PRO A 60 -12.60 9.89 14.05
CA PRO A 60 -11.78 10.27 15.18
C PRO A 60 -10.79 11.40 14.92
N GLU A 61 -10.53 11.72 13.66
CA GLU A 61 -9.60 12.76 13.26
C GLU A 61 -10.36 14.03 12.84
N PRO A 62 -10.09 15.19 13.48
CA PRO A 62 -10.53 16.48 12.97
C PRO A 62 -9.96 16.79 11.57
N ILE A 63 -10.74 17.47 10.74
CA ILE A 63 -10.24 18.11 9.53
C ILE A 63 -9.31 19.23 9.95
N TRP A 64 -8.17 19.38 9.28
CA TRP A 64 -7.20 20.42 9.62
C TRP A 64 -6.67 21.13 8.38
N TYR A 65 -6.24 22.36 8.61
CA TYR A 65 -5.66 23.27 7.63
C TYR A 65 -4.51 24.03 8.30
N ALA A 66 -3.37 24.14 7.63
CA ALA A 66 -2.14 24.75 8.12
C ALA A 66 -1.45 25.54 6.99
N GLY A 67 -1.44 26.87 7.09
CA GLY A 67 -0.48 27.70 6.34
C GLY A 67 0.79 27.84 7.18
N CYS A 68 1.98 27.64 6.60
CA CYS A 68 3.22 27.67 7.36
C CYS A 68 4.44 28.05 6.51
N LYS A 69 5.52 28.44 7.18
CA LYS A 69 6.87 28.45 6.64
C LYS A 69 7.52 27.09 6.86
N THR A 70 8.22 26.57 5.86
CA THR A 70 9.01 25.35 5.96
C THR A 70 10.47 25.60 6.35
N LEU A 71 11.23 24.57 6.72
CA LEU A 71 12.62 24.69 7.20
C LEU A 71 13.58 25.23 6.12
N ASP A 72 13.28 24.97 4.85
CA ASP A 72 13.93 25.59 3.68
C ASP A 72 13.56 27.07 3.44
N GLY A 73 12.60 27.59 4.21
CA GLY A 73 12.13 28.97 4.12
C GLY A 73 10.96 29.19 3.15
N GLU A 74 10.43 28.15 2.50
CA GLU A 74 9.27 28.28 1.61
C GLU A 74 7.95 28.47 2.39
N ASP A 75 6.99 29.19 1.79
CA ASP A 75 5.64 29.26 2.33
C ASP A 75 4.81 28.11 1.73
N LYS A 76 4.29 27.21 2.58
CA LYS A 76 3.46 26.08 2.16
C LYS A 76 2.11 26.08 2.84
N LEU A 77 1.16 25.52 2.10
CA LEU A 77 -0.19 25.28 2.55
C LEU A 77 -0.43 23.79 2.63
N PHE A 78 -0.72 23.28 3.83
CA PHE A 78 -1.09 21.90 4.08
C PHE A 78 -2.53 21.84 4.59
N HIS A 79 -3.24 20.79 4.26
CA HIS A 79 -4.55 20.48 4.83
C HIS A 79 -4.80 18.98 4.76
N SER A 80 -5.77 18.46 5.51
CA SER A 80 -6.21 17.06 5.43
C SER A 80 -6.87 16.80 4.06
N GLN A 81 -6.06 16.61 3.03
CA GLN A 81 -6.38 16.81 1.61
C GLN A 81 -7.78 16.36 1.19
N THR A 82 -8.01 15.05 1.11
CA THR A 82 -9.27 14.47 0.66
C THR A 82 -10.46 14.92 1.52
N TYR A 83 -10.29 15.08 2.83
CA TYR A 83 -11.39 15.47 3.72
C TYR A 83 -11.71 16.95 3.66
N PHE A 84 -10.69 17.82 3.59
CA PHE A 84 -10.88 19.27 3.50
C PHE A 84 -11.52 19.65 2.17
N ASP A 85 -11.04 19.08 1.06
CA ASP A 85 -11.56 19.37 -0.29
C ASP A 85 -13.00 18.86 -0.48
N VAL A 86 -13.37 17.74 0.15
CA VAL A 86 -14.73 17.17 0.06
C VAL A 86 -15.72 17.90 0.96
N ASN A 87 -15.34 18.23 2.20
CA ASN A 87 -16.28 18.81 3.17
C ASN A 87 -16.37 20.34 3.08
N TYR A 88 -15.35 21.00 2.54
CA TYR A 88 -15.31 22.45 2.37
C TYR A 88 -14.89 22.86 0.94
N PRO A 89 -15.59 22.39 -0.10
CA PRO A 89 -15.16 22.53 -1.49
C PRO A 89 -15.04 23.99 -1.95
N ASP A 90 -15.93 24.86 -1.47
CA ASP A 90 -15.92 26.29 -1.83
C ASP A 90 -14.78 27.03 -1.14
N LEU A 91 -14.51 26.71 0.13
CA LEU A 91 -13.37 27.24 0.86
C LEU A 91 -12.06 26.77 0.21
N ALA A 92 -11.94 25.48 -0.10
CA ALA A 92 -10.77 24.92 -0.76
C ALA A 92 -10.48 25.60 -2.11
N ARG A 93 -11.51 25.77 -2.95
CA ARG A 93 -11.39 26.45 -4.24
C ARG A 93 -10.95 27.90 -4.07
N TRP A 94 -11.51 28.61 -3.09
CA TRP A 94 -11.18 30.01 -2.82
C TRP A 94 -9.74 30.19 -2.34
N ILE A 95 -9.27 29.37 -1.40
CA ILE A 95 -7.88 29.45 -0.89
C ILE A 95 -6.87 29.17 -2.01
N LYS A 96 -7.18 28.22 -2.89
CA LYS A 96 -6.30 27.84 -4.02
C LYS A 96 -6.24 28.89 -5.14
N SER A 97 -7.04 29.97 -5.07
CA SER A 97 -7.16 30.92 -6.17
C SER A 97 -6.14 32.07 -6.17
N PHE A 98 -5.26 32.19 -5.18
CA PHE A 98 -4.26 33.25 -5.13
C PHE A 98 -2.90 32.81 -4.56
N PRO A 99 -1.79 33.38 -5.06
CA PRO A 99 -0.46 33.11 -4.54
C PRO A 99 -0.31 33.63 -3.10
N ASN A 100 0.49 32.93 -2.29
CA ASN A 100 0.76 33.25 -0.88
C ASN A 100 -0.41 33.05 0.10
N ALA A 101 -1.40 32.21 -0.24
CA ALA A 101 -2.51 31.89 0.65
C ALA A 101 -2.06 31.45 2.06
N ALA A 102 -0.92 30.76 2.17
CA ALA A 102 -0.31 30.35 3.43
C ALA A 102 -0.05 31.51 4.42
N ARG A 103 0.26 32.72 3.93
CA ARG A 103 0.52 33.91 4.79
C ARG A 103 -0.72 34.74 5.05
N SER A 104 -1.67 34.71 4.14
CA SER A 104 -2.73 35.73 4.09
C SER A 104 -4.08 35.20 4.54
N CYS A 105 -4.31 33.89 4.52
CA CYS A 105 -5.63 33.31 4.77
C CYS A 105 -5.84 32.92 6.23
N PHE A 106 -6.80 33.54 6.88
CA PHE A 106 -7.31 33.14 8.19
C PHE A 106 -8.60 32.33 8.02
N VAL A 107 -8.69 31.19 8.70
CA VAL A 107 -9.84 30.29 8.63
C VAL A 107 -10.33 30.00 10.04
N THR A 108 -11.65 30.06 10.25
CA THR A 108 -12.30 29.63 11.48
C THR A 108 -13.46 28.69 11.16
N PHE A 109 -13.65 27.68 12.01
CA PHE A 109 -14.71 26.69 11.88
C PHE A 109 -15.66 26.78 13.07
N GLY A 110 -16.95 26.62 12.79
CA GLY A 110 -18.00 26.53 13.79
C GLY A 110 -18.67 25.15 13.80
N GLN A 111 -19.82 25.08 14.47
CA GLN A 111 -20.65 23.88 14.46
C GLN A 111 -21.32 23.69 13.08
N ASN A 112 -21.78 22.47 12.79
CA ASN A 112 -22.58 22.16 11.59
C ASN A 112 -21.93 22.60 10.26
N PHE A 113 -20.62 22.36 10.11
CA PHE A 113 -19.84 22.72 8.92
C PHE A 113 -19.82 24.23 8.60
N SER A 114 -20.19 25.09 9.54
CA SER A 114 -20.05 26.52 9.35
C SER A 114 -18.57 26.92 9.32
N TYR A 115 -18.24 27.90 8.49
CA TYR A 115 -16.89 28.44 8.41
C TYR A 115 -16.92 29.90 7.99
N PHE A 116 -15.87 30.61 8.37
CA PHE A 116 -15.54 31.93 7.84
C PHE A 116 -14.05 31.97 7.51
N ALA A 117 -13.71 32.52 6.35
CA ALA A 117 -12.33 32.77 5.97
C ALA A 117 -12.16 34.16 5.37
N CYS A 118 -11.05 34.81 5.70
CA CYS A 118 -10.68 36.09 5.12
C CYS A 118 -9.19 36.13 4.76
N ALA A 119 -8.89 36.91 3.71
CA ALA A 119 -7.54 37.18 3.28
C ALA A 119 -7.42 38.67 2.96
N PRO A 120 -6.53 39.42 3.64
CA PRO A 120 -6.31 40.83 3.36
C PRO A 120 -6.04 41.07 1.88
N GLY A 121 -6.81 41.95 1.23
CA GLY A 121 -6.70 42.25 -0.20
C GLY A 121 -7.38 41.25 -1.15
N HIS A 122 -7.85 40.11 -0.66
CA HIS A 122 -8.49 39.04 -1.48
C HIS A 122 -9.94 38.72 -1.07
N GLY A 123 -10.48 39.44 -0.08
CA GLY A 123 -11.88 39.35 0.33
C GLY A 123 -12.13 38.31 1.43
N SER A 124 -13.37 37.84 1.52
CA SER A 124 -13.80 36.86 2.52
C SER A 124 -14.84 35.90 1.93
N ILE A 125 -14.86 34.66 2.41
CA ILE A 125 -15.82 33.61 2.06
C ILE A 125 -16.34 32.95 3.33
N TRP A 126 -17.60 32.51 3.31
CA TRP A 126 -18.21 31.85 4.47
C TRP A 126 -19.36 30.95 4.04
N ALA A 127 -19.71 30.00 4.90
CA ALA A 127 -20.93 29.21 4.79
C ALA A 127 -21.50 28.94 6.18
N GLY A 128 -22.83 28.90 6.29
CA GLY A 128 -23.54 28.52 7.52
C GLY A 128 -23.32 29.45 8.73
N ILE A 129 -22.89 30.71 8.51
CA ILE A 129 -22.68 31.67 9.60
C ILE A 129 -23.99 32.38 10.00
N PRO A 130 -24.08 32.95 11.21
CA PRO A 130 -25.27 33.66 11.66
C PRO A 130 -25.59 34.89 10.81
N SER A 131 -26.86 35.13 10.51
CA SER A 131 -27.29 36.21 9.60
C SER A 131 -26.91 37.62 10.06
N ASP A 132 -26.81 37.84 11.37
CA ASP A 132 -26.37 39.11 11.94
C ASP A 132 -24.85 39.31 11.84
N LEU A 133 -24.04 38.24 11.94
CA LEU A 133 -22.62 38.29 11.59
C LEU A 133 -22.44 38.60 10.11
N GLU A 134 -23.15 37.86 9.24
CA GLU A 134 -23.11 38.09 7.79
C GLU A 134 -23.47 39.55 7.45
N SER A 135 -24.56 40.05 8.02
CA SER A 135 -24.96 41.44 7.82
C SER A 135 -23.91 42.42 8.34
N ARG A 136 -23.20 42.11 9.43
CA ARG A 136 -22.17 42.98 10.00
C ARG A 136 -20.95 43.05 9.09
N VAL A 137 -20.50 41.90 8.57
CA VAL A 137 -19.37 41.83 7.64
C VAL A 137 -19.71 42.50 6.31
N LYS A 138 -20.87 42.21 5.70
CA LYS A 138 -21.27 42.80 4.41
C LYS A 138 -21.42 44.32 4.43
N LYS A 139 -21.84 44.91 5.56
CA LYS A 139 -22.04 46.35 5.71
C LYS A 139 -20.77 47.12 6.09
N SER A 140 -19.70 46.42 6.46
CA SER A 140 -18.44 47.05 6.85
C SER A 140 -17.67 47.51 5.62
N LEU A 141 -17.10 48.71 5.69
CA LEU A 141 -16.12 49.21 4.71
C LEU A 141 -14.69 48.77 5.03
N VAL A 142 -14.49 48.13 6.19
CA VAL A 142 -13.21 47.71 6.72
C VAL A 142 -13.15 46.19 6.77
N ALA A 143 -12.01 45.62 6.38
CA ALA A 143 -11.84 44.17 6.32
C ALA A 143 -11.76 43.55 7.73
N PRO A 144 -12.39 42.39 7.95
CA PRO A 144 -12.21 41.63 9.18
C PRO A 144 -10.80 41.04 9.25
N THR A 145 -10.17 41.12 10.42
CA THR A 145 -8.83 40.58 10.70
C THR A 145 -8.87 39.36 11.61
N CYS A 146 -9.94 39.19 12.40
CA CYS A 146 -10.15 38.01 13.22
C CYS A 146 -11.66 37.77 13.38
N VAL A 147 -12.12 36.55 13.15
CA VAL A 147 -13.51 36.14 13.31
C VAL A 147 -13.54 34.83 14.09
N GLY A 148 -14.48 34.71 15.03
CA GLY A 148 -14.74 33.47 15.74
C GLY A 148 -16.20 33.08 15.67
N ILE A 149 -16.44 31.78 15.48
CA ILE A 149 -17.75 31.16 15.49
C ILE A 149 -17.78 30.23 16.70
N GLY A 150 -18.67 30.50 17.65
CA GLY A 150 -18.81 29.77 18.91
C GLY A 150 -20.04 28.87 18.93
N MET A 151 -20.34 28.33 20.11
CA MET A 151 -21.51 27.50 20.34
C MET A 151 -22.82 28.25 20.06
N ASN A 152 -23.77 27.56 19.43
CA ASN A 152 -25.11 28.08 19.13
C ASN A 152 -25.08 29.45 18.47
N ASP A 153 -24.32 29.57 17.38
CA ASP A 153 -24.28 30.79 16.56
C ASP A 153 -23.82 32.04 17.31
N ALA A 154 -23.06 31.85 18.40
CA ALA A 154 -22.29 32.92 19.01
C ALA A 154 -21.15 33.34 18.09
N TRP A 155 -20.83 34.64 18.05
CA TRP A 155 -19.77 35.14 17.19
C TRP A 155 -19.11 36.41 17.72
N PHE A 156 -17.90 36.67 17.24
CA PHE A 156 -17.25 37.97 17.29
C PHE A 156 -16.53 38.26 15.96
N VAL A 157 -16.30 39.55 15.68
CA VAL A 157 -15.44 40.02 14.60
C VAL A 157 -14.62 41.21 15.07
N LEU A 158 -13.32 41.15 14.81
CA LEU A 158 -12.36 42.25 14.92
C LEU A 158 -12.03 42.75 13.51
N PHE A 159 -12.11 44.07 13.31
CA PHE A 159 -11.82 44.72 12.04
C PHE A 159 -10.42 45.33 12.04
N SER A 160 -9.86 45.58 10.85
CA SER A 160 -8.49 46.10 10.70
C SER A 160 -8.27 47.51 11.27
N ASN A 161 -9.33 48.25 11.57
CA ASN A 161 -9.28 49.55 12.24
C ASN A 161 -9.36 49.44 13.78
N GLY A 162 -9.43 48.23 14.34
CA GLY A 162 -9.57 47.98 15.78
C GLY A 162 -11.01 47.98 16.27
N ASP A 163 -12.01 48.15 15.39
CA ASP A 163 -13.42 48.01 15.76
C ASP A 163 -13.73 46.54 16.08
N LEU A 164 -14.54 46.35 17.11
CA LEU A 164 -14.97 45.04 17.58
C LEU A 164 -16.50 44.98 17.61
N ALA A 165 -17.07 43.88 17.12
CA ALA A 165 -18.48 43.58 17.24
C ALA A 165 -18.68 42.11 17.63
N TRP A 166 -19.68 41.82 18.46
CA TRP A 166 -19.95 40.45 18.90
C TRP A 166 -21.42 40.26 19.26
N ASN A 167 -21.86 39.01 19.19
CA ASN A 167 -23.10 38.53 19.75
C ASN A 167 -22.86 37.14 20.31
N LEU A 168 -22.68 37.03 21.63
CA LEU A 168 -22.28 35.78 22.28
C LEU A 168 -23.48 34.90 22.69
N ARG A 169 -24.72 35.29 22.35
CA ARG A 169 -25.95 34.48 22.54
C ARG A 169 -26.15 33.92 23.96
N GLY A 170 -25.69 34.64 24.99
CA GLY A 170 -25.76 34.21 26.40
C GLY A 170 -24.69 33.19 26.82
N TYR A 171 -23.74 32.89 25.93
CA TYR A 171 -22.55 32.09 26.19
C TYR A 171 -21.32 32.98 26.43
N TYR A 172 -20.23 32.40 26.94
CA TYR A 172 -18.99 33.12 27.23
C TYR A 172 -19.21 34.39 28.08
N ASN A 173 -20.07 34.33 29.10
CA ASN A 173 -20.54 35.51 29.83
C ASN A 173 -19.41 36.39 30.41
N SER A 174 -18.31 35.79 30.87
CA SER A 174 -17.15 36.55 31.33
C SER A 174 -16.39 37.23 30.19
N LEU A 175 -16.32 36.60 29.00
CA LEU A 175 -15.80 37.26 27.79
C LEU A 175 -16.68 38.45 27.41
N ASN A 176 -18.01 38.31 27.44
CA ASN A 176 -18.92 39.41 27.12
C ASN A 176 -18.64 40.65 27.97
N LYS A 177 -18.39 40.45 29.29
CA LYS A 177 -18.00 41.53 30.20
C LYS A 177 -16.64 42.13 29.82
N ILE A 178 -15.65 41.28 29.52
CA ILE A 178 -14.31 41.72 29.12
C ILE A 178 -14.36 42.57 27.85
N LEU A 179 -15.11 42.16 26.82
CA LEU A 179 -15.22 42.89 25.56
C LEU A 179 -15.95 44.23 25.75
N ALA A 180 -16.98 44.27 26.62
CA ALA A 180 -17.70 45.50 26.93
C ALA A 180 -16.87 46.54 27.69
N GLU A 181 -15.87 46.09 28.47
CA GLU A 181 -14.97 46.94 29.25
C GLU A 181 -13.66 47.29 28.51
N ALA A 182 -13.38 46.63 27.38
CA ALA A 182 -12.16 46.85 26.61
C ALA A 182 -12.19 48.22 25.92
N ALA A 183 -11.09 48.98 26.03
CA ALA A 183 -10.97 50.24 25.30
C ALA A 183 -10.85 49.98 23.78
N PRO A 184 -11.43 50.84 22.91
CA PRO A 184 -11.35 50.67 21.45
C PRO A 184 -9.92 50.47 20.96
N GLY A 185 -9.71 49.52 20.05
CA GLY A 185 -8.39 49.21 19.49
C GLY A 185 -7.42 48.48 20.42
N THR A 186 -7.79 48.17 21.67
CA THR A 186 -6.90 47.43 22.60
C THR A 186 -6.93 45.92 22.43
N VAL A 187 -7.96 45.36 21.80
CA VAL A 187 -8.07 43.91 21.56
C VAL A 187 -7.24 43.54 20.34
N ASN A 188 -6.38 42.53 20.49
CA ASN A 188 -5.49 42.06 19.43
C ASN A 188 -5.97 40.75 18.80
N TYR A 189 -6.42 39.81 19.62
CA TYR A 189 -6.89 38.51 19.16
C TYR A 189 -7.94 37.94 20.10
N VAL A 190 -8.93 37.23 19.55
CA VAL A 190 -9.95 36.51 20.32
C VAL A 190 -10.15 35.14 19.69
N ALA A 191 -10.33 34.11 20.50
CA ALA A 191 -10.79 32.80 20.08
C ALA A 191 -11.91 32.35 21.02
N ILE A 192 -12.98 31.82 20.45
CA ILE A 192 -14.11 31.23 21.19
C ILE A 192 -14.29 29.78 20.73
N SER A 193 -14.57 28.87 21.65
CA SER A 193 -14.68 27.44 21.33
C SER A 193 -16.06 27.10 20.79
N PRO A 194 -16.21 26.56 19.57
CA PRO A 194 -17.51 26.06 19.09
C PRO A 194 -17.93 24.75 19.78
N TYR A 195 -17.08 24.18 20.64
CA TYR A 195 -17.31 22.90 21.31
C TYR A 195 -17.57 23.05 22.81
N ASN A 196 -17.30 24.22 23.39
CA ASN A 196 -17.54 24.49 24.80
C ASN A 196 -18.03 25.91 25.04
N LYS A 197 -19.15 26.02 25.78
CA LYS A 197 -19.92 27.24 25.98
C LYS A 197 -19.28 28.29 26.90
N GLN A 198 -18.18 27.94 27.56
CA GLN A 198 -17.43 28.81 28.47
C GLN A 198 -16.02 29.07 27.97
N HIS A 199 -15.52 28.29 27.01
CA HIS A 199 -14.12 28.34 26.62
C HIS A 199 -13.82 29.50 25.68
N TYR A 200 -12.90 30.37 26.10
CA TYR A 200 -12.39 31.45 25.27
C TYR A 200 -10.96 31.82 25.62
N PHE A 201 -10.32 32.48 24.68
CA PHE A 201 -9.02 33.12 24.80
C PHE A 201 -9.09 34.52 24.22
N ILE A 202 -8.53 35.51 24.90
CA ILE A 202 -8.40 36.89 24.41
C ILE A 202 -7.02 37.43 24.75
N ALA A 203 -6.39 38.06 23.77
CA ALA A 203 -5.12 38.77 23.89
C ALA A 203 -5.30 40.25 23.53
N PHE A 204 -4.62 41.11 24.29
CA PHE A 204 -4.63 42.56 24.12
C PHE A 204 -3.33 43.06 23.48
N GLN A 205 -3.35 44.30 22.97
CA GLN A 205 -2.20 44.95 22.35
C GLN A 205 -1.03 45.16 23.33
N ASP A 206 -1.32 45.28 24.63
CA ASP A 206 -0.32 45.35 25.69
C ASP A 206 0.26 43.98 26.08
N ARG A 207 -0.03 42.94 25.28
CA ARG A 207 0.34 41.54 25.49
C ARG A 207 -0.20 40.91 26.78
N THR A 208 -1.23 41.50 27.39
CA THR A 208 -2.00 40.80 28.44
C THR A 208 -2.96 39.79 27.81
N VAL A 209 -3.23 38.70 28.53
CA VAL A 209 -4.22 37.69 28.13
C VAL A 209 -5.29 37.52 29.19
N LYS A 210 -6.51 37.23 28.76
CA LYS A 210 -7.57 36.66 29.62
C LYS A 210 -8.13 35.44 28.93
N TYR A 211 -8.55 34.45 29.71
CA TYR A 211 -9.10 33.21 29.18
C TYR A 211 -10.03 32.56 30.19
N ASN A 212 -10.86 31.66 29.71
CA ASN A 212 -11.60 30.72 30.55
C ASN A 212 -11.48 29.35 29.88
N PHE A 213 -10.93 28.39 30.60
CA PHE A 213 -10.83 26.99 30.16
C PHE A 213 -11.45 26.06 31.21
N GLN A 214 -12.52 26.50 31.89
CA GLN A 214 -13.15 25.74 32.96
C GLN A 214 -13.49 24.31 32.50
N GLY A 215 -13.02 23.31 33.26
CA GLY A 215 -13.19 21.89 32.93
C GLY A 215 -12.20 21.33 31.91
N ALA A 216 -11.21 22.11 31.46
CA ALA A 216 -10.12 21.59 30.65
C ALA A 216 -9.19 20.66 31.47
N PRO A 217 -8.58 19.64 30.84
CA PRO A 217 -7.60 18.78 31.49
C PRO A 217 -6.40 19.54 32.07
N SER A 218 -5.80 19.03 33.15
CA SER A 218 -4.69 19.72 33.85
C SER A 218 -3.46 19.97 32.96
N GLU A 219 -3.23 19.10 32.00
CA GLU A 219 -2.15 19.19 31.01
C GLU A 219 -2.34 20.34 30.02
N TRP A 220 -3.58 20.75 29.73
CA TRP A 220 -3.85 21.98 28.96
C TRP A 220 -3.27 23.17 29.69
N MET A 221 -3.62 23.30 30.97
CA MET A 221 -3.23 24.44 31.79
C MET A 221 -1.70 24.55 31.89
N ARG A 222 -1.01 23.43 32.06
CA ARG A 222 0.46 23.40 32.09
C ARG A 222 1.07 23.90 30.78
N LEU A 223 0.65 23.35 29.64
CA LEU A 223 1.16 23.76 28.32
C LEU A 223 0.88 25.24 28.03
N MET A 224 -0.28 25.74 28.44
CA MET A 224 -0.68 27.14 28.24
C MET A 224 0.14 28.11 29.09
N THR A 225 0.36 27.80 30.38
CA THR A 225 1.21 28.62 31.26
C THR A 225 2.63 28.74 30.71
N GLU A 226 3.23 27.63 30.26
CA GLU A 226 4.56 27.66 29.63
C GLU A 226 4.63 28.66 28.47
N VAL A 227 3.61 28.74 27.62
CA VAL A 227 3.64 29.66 26.48
C VAL A 227 3.35 31.10 26.89
N PHE A 228 2.46 31.33 27.84
CA PHE A 228 2.21 32.69 28.35
C PHE A 228 3.45 33.29 29.00
N ASP A 229 4.20 32.49 29.75
CA ASP A 229 5.47 32.91 30.34
C ASP A 229 6.48 33.27 29.25
N LEU A 230 6.58 32.46 28.18
CA LEU A 230 7.46 32.75 27.04
C LEU A 230 7.06 34.02 26.29
N TRP A 231 5.77 34.21 26.01
CA TRP A 231 5.26 35.39 25.32
C TRP A 231 5.44 36.68 26.15
N ALA A 232 5.29 36.58 27.48
CA ALA A 232 5.55 37.67 28.40
C ALA A 232 7.06 38.03 28.50
N VAL A 233 7.96 37.03 28.56
CA VAL A 233 9.41 37.25 28.63
C VAL A 233 9.96 37.97 27.39
N GLU A 234 9.43 37.68 26.21
CA GLU A 234 9.80 38.38 24.97
C GLU A 234 9.51 39.90 25.04
N HIS A 235 8.46 40.30 25.76
CA HIS A 235 8.13 41.71 25.97
C HIS A 235 9.22 42.45 26.76
N SER A 236 9.74 41.83 27.82
CA SER A 236 10.80 42.42 28.66
C SER A 236 12.13 42.58 27.90
N ARG A 237 12.43 41.69 26.92
CA ARG A 237 13.64 41.80 26.09
C ARG A 237 13.55 42.94 25.06
N MET A 238 12.39 43.17 24.45
CA MET A 238 12.22 44.26 23.46
C MET A 238 12.20 45.66 24.09
N GLN A 239 11.82 45.79 25.36
CA GLN A 239 11.88 47.07 26.08
C GLN A 239 13.31 47.49 26.50
N HIS A 240 14.33 46.64 26.31
CA HIS A 240 15.73 46.93 26.68
C HIS A 240 16.68 47.18 25.49
N THR A 241 16.16 47.20 24.26
CA THR A 241 16.93 47.59 23.07
C THR A 241 16.70 49.07 22.72
N VAL A 242 17.60 49.94 23.17
CA VAL A 242 17.73 51.33 22.68
C VAL A 242 18.41 51.32 21.31
N PRO A 243 17.93 52.06 20.29
CA PRO A 243 18.56 52.07 18.97
C PRO A 243 19.81 52.96 18.98
N LEU A 244 20.99 52.39 18.68
CA LEU A 244 22.21 53.14 18.45
C LEU A 244 22.19 53.80 17.06
N GLN A 245 22.24 55.14 17.05
CA GLN A 245 22.46 55.95 15.86
C GLN A 245 23.83 55.65 15.21
N ALA A 246 23.86 55.70 13.88
CA ALA A 246 25.06 55.61 13.07
C ALA A 246 25.94 56.86 13.23
N GLN A 247 27.20 56.70 13.64
CA GLN A 247 28.29 57.63 13.34
C GLN A 247 29.63 56.90 13.14
N SER A 248 30.43 57.52 12.29
CA SER A 248 31.59 57.03 11.54
C SER A 248 32.96 57.26 12.22
N TYR A 249 33.96 56.50 11.78
CA TYR A 249 35.43 56.70 11.85
C TYR A 249 36.11 56.80 13.23
N ALA A 250 37.07 55.90 13.51
CA ALA A 250 38.52 56.20 13.60
C ALA A 250 39.33 55.06 14.28
N HIS A 251 40.55 54.84 13.79
CA HIS A 251 41.60 53.99 14.36
C HIS A 251 42.02 54.41 15.78
N ALA A 252 42.42 53.44 16.63
CA ALA A 252 43.81 53.26 17.11
C ALA A 252 43.93 52.48 18.45
N GLN A 253 44.83 51.48 18.42
CA GLN A 253 45.83 51.13 19.45
C GLN A 253 45.52 50.33 20.75
N GLN A 254 46.21 49.17 20.81
CA GLN A 254 47.07 48.61 21.90
C GLN A 254 46.47 47.95 23.17
N VAL A 255 46.43 46.60 23.16
CA VAL A 255 47.16 45.58 24.02
C VAL A 255 47.82 46.13 25.32
N PRO A 256 47.75 45.48 26.53
CA PRO A 256 48.27 44.11 26.76
C PRO A 256 47.72 43.18 27.89
N ALA A 257 47.78 41.87 27.60
CA ALA A 257 48.39 40.69 28.27
C ALA A 257 48.28 40.35 29.79
N GLN A 258 48.36 39.01 30.01
CA GLN A 258 48.83 38.20 31.18
C GLN A 258 47.71 37.56 32.06
N THR A 259 47.74 36.28 32.50
CA THR A 259 48.65 35.11 32.40
C THR A 259 48.05 33.85 33.08
N TYR A 260 48.57 32.65 32.70
CA TYR A 260 48.82 31.40 33.48
C TYR A 260 47.61 30.54 33.97
N LEU A 261 47.62 29.18 34.03
CA LEU A 261 48.61 28.10 33.90
C LEU A 261 47.89 26.73 33.69
N GLN A 262 48.56 25.77 33.01
CA GLN A 262 48.27 24.33 32.99
C GLN A 262 49.07 23.55 34.07
N PRO A 263 48.83 22.23 34.23
CA PRO A 263 49.95 21.25 34.14
C PRO A 263 49.63 20.02 33.25
N GLN A 264 50.45 19.69 32.23
CA GLN A 264 51.57 18.70 32.14
C GLN A 264 51.17 17.22 32.41
N SER A 265 51.34 16.18 31.55
CA SER A 265 52.25 15.71 30.48
C SER A 265 53.18 14.56 30.92
N THR A 266 53.35 13.53 30.07
CA THR A 266 54.60 12.77 29.86
C THR A 266 54.56 12.03 28.52
N HIS A 267 55.67 12.11 27.77
CA HIS A 267 55.96 11.50 26.47
C HIS A 267 56.98 10.36 26.63
N ILE A 268 56.95 9.34 25.74
CA ILE A 268 58.14 8.68 25.18
C ILE A 268 57.89 8.33 23.68
N ILE A 269 58.97 8.36 22.90
CA ILE A 269 59.16 8.44 21.45
C ILE A 269 59.60 7.08 20.86
N ASN A 270 59.17 6.66 19.65
CA ASN A 270 59.97 6.58 18.39
C ASN A 270 59.47 5.57 17.30
N ALA A 271 59.52 6.04 16.04
CA ALA A 271 59.77 5.38 14.72
C ALA A 271 59.02 4.07 14.33
N SER A 272 58.49 3.86 13.11
CA SER A 272 59.13 4.00 11.79
C SER A 272 58.15 3.67 10.63
N ARG A 273 58.41 4.23 9.43
CA ARG A 273 58.17 3.74 8.04
C ARG A 273 56.81 3.95 7.33
N LEU A 274 56.81 4.97 6.45
CA LEU A 274 56.23 5.02 5.08
C LEU A 274 56.97 4.00 4.14
N PRO A 275 56.59 3.69 2.86
CA PRO A 275 55.99 4.59 1.84
C PRO A 275 55.05 3.92 0.75
N MET A 276 54.26 4.64 -0.04
CA MET A 276 54.46 5.20 -1.42
C MET A 276 53.49 4.61 -2.48
N ALA A 277 52.89 5.49 -3.30
CA ALA A 277 52.33 5.22 -4.64
C ALA A 277 53.48 5.01 -5.66
N ILE A 278 53.39 4.48 -6.90
CA ILE A 278 52.48 4.62 -8.07
C ILE A 278 52.81 3.40 -9.04
N PRO A 279 52.59 3.41 -10.38
CA PRO A 279 51.42 3.21 -11.27
C PRO A 279 51.45 1.90 -12.10
N VAL A 280 50.33 1.43 -12.71
CA VAL A 280 50.39 0.58 -13.93
C VAL A 280 49.18 0.74 -14.87
N SER A 281 49.47 1.00 -16.14
CA SER A 281 48.72 0.59 -17.36
C SER A 281 49.67 0.76 -18.56
N PRO A 282 49.49 0.14 -19.76
CA PRO A 282 48.39 -0.72 -20.25
C PRO A 282 48.85 -1.99 -21.06
N GLN A 283 47.84 -2.72 -21.58
CA GLN A 283 47.82 -3.68 -22.73
C GLN A 283 48.11 -5.18 -22.51
N SER A 284 47.03 -5.99 -22.54
CA SER A 284 46.78 -6.98 -23.62
C SER A 284 45.32 -7.44 -23.61
N ALA A 285 44.88 -7.90 -24.79
CA ALA A 285 43.55 -8.13 -25.37
C ALA A 285 42.52 -8.98 -24.56
N PRO A 286 41.22 -8.95 -24.94
CA PRO A 286 40.10 -9.42 -24.12
C PRO A 286 39.93 -10.94 -24.19
N SER A 287 39.81 -11.58 -23.03
CA SER A 287 39.27 -12.94 -22.92
C SER A 287 37.75 -12.87 -23.05
N SER A 288 37.26 -13.32 -24.20
CA SER A 288 35.86 -13.61 -24.47
C SER A 288 35.25 -14.50 -23.36
N PRO A 289 34.03 -14.24 -22.90
CA PRO A 289 33.28 -15.23 -22.15
C PRO A 289 32.82 -16.32 -23.14
N LEU A 290 33.33 -17.54 -22.94
CA LEU A 290 32.84 -18.74 -23.61
C LEU A 290 31.63 -19.33 -22.86
N PRO A 291 30.81 -20.12 -23.56
CA PRO A 291 29.37 -19.98 -23.57
C PRO A 291 28.68 -20.84 -22.50
N ILE A 292 27.54 -20.33 -22.05
CA ILE A 292 26.48 -21.14 -21.47
C ILE A 292 26.11 -22.20 -22.52
N TYR A 293 26.24 -23.47 -22.16
CA TYR A 293 25.86 -24.61 -22.99
C TYR A 293 24.37 -24.52 -23.31
N THR A 294 24.03 -23.88 -24.43
CA THR A 294 22.80 -24.12 -25.17
C THR A 294 23.03 -25.37 -26.02
N SER A 295 22.34 -26.46 -25.68
CA SER A 295 22.19 -27.54 -26.65
C SER A 295 21.20 -27.09 -27.72
N PRO A 296 21.49 -27.30 -29.02
CA PRO A 296 20.63 -26.84 -30.10
C PRO A 296 19.40 -27.74 -30.19
N ILE A 297 18.26 -27.29 -29.70
CA ILE A 297 16.99 -27.87 -30.14
C ILE A 297 16.74 -27.28 -31.52
N GLN A 298 17.00 -28.11 -32.53
CA GLN A 298 16.57 -27.87 -33.90
C GLN A 298 15.10 -27.43 -33.90
N GLN A 299 14.86 -26.32 -34.60
CA GLN A 299 13.56 -25.89 -35.05
C GLN A 299 12.80 -27.07 -35.66
N ASN A 300 11.83 -27.59 -34.91
CA ASN A 300 10.62 -28.10 -35.50
C ASN A 300 9.52 -27.16 -35.00
N ALA A 301 9.10 -26.26 -35.88
CA ALA A 301 7.83 -25.59 -35.73
C ALA A 301 6.78 -26.65 -35.41
N VAL A 302 6.18 -26.57 -34.22
CA VAL A 302 4.95 -27.32 -33.95
C VAL A 302 3.94 -26.75 -34.94
N PRO A 303 3.43 -27.54 -35.89
CA PRO A 303 2.42 -27.03 -36.80
C PRO A 303 1.21 -26.66 -35.95
N ALA A 304 0.69 -25.45 -36.17
CA ALA A 304 -0.70 -25.18 -35.87
C ALA A 304 -1.50 -26.38 -36.39
N VAL A 305 -2.22 -27.06 -35.51
CA VAL A 305 -3.09 -28.17 -35.90
C VAL A 305 -4.17 -27.57 -36.79
N ALA A 306 -3.91 -27.53 -38.08
CA ALA A 306 -4.91 -27.32 -39.10
C ALA A 306 -5.80 -28.56 -39.07
N PHE A 307 -6.95 -28.45 -38.40
CA PHE A 307 -8.04 -29.38 -38.60
C PHE A 307 -8.50 -29.27 -40.05
N VAL A 308 -7.93 -30.08 -40.93
CA VAL A 308 -8.59 -30.43 -42.20
C VAL A 308 -9.49 -31.62 -41.90
N GLU A 309 -10.58 -31.37 -41.17
CA GLU A 309 -11.75 -32.23 -41.29
C GLU A 309 -12.51 -31.79 -42.53
N LYS A 310 -12.66 -32.72 -43.48
CA LYS A 310 -13.76 -32.64 -44.44
C LYS A 310 -15.05 -32.85 -43.65
N THR A 311 -15.62 -31.77 -43.12
CA THR A 311 -16.98 -31.79 -42.57
C THR A 311 -17.99 -31.41 -43.66
N PRO A 312 -19.15 -32.10 -43.71
CA PRO A 312 -20.31 -31.64 -44.46
C PRO A 312 -20.67 -30.24 -43.97
N HIS A 313 -21.22 -29.39 -44.84
CA HIS A 313 -21.74 -28.08 -44.49
C HIS A 313 -22.83 -28.17 -43.40
N TYR A 314 -22.43 -28.20 -42.14
CA TYR A 314 -23.24 -27.80 -41.01
C TYR A 314 -22.96 -26.32 -40.78
N ALA A 315 -24.00 -25.50 -40.82
CA ALA A 315 -23.89 -24.10 -40.44
C ALA A 315 -23.24 -24.00 -39.06
N SER A 316 -22.09 -23.32 -38.96
CA SER A 316 -21.46 -23.02 -37.67
C SER A 316 -22.50 -22.31 -36.81
N ALA A 317 -22.90 -22.94 -35.69
CA ALA A 317 -23.72 -22.25 -34.71
C ALA A 317 -23.01 -20.96 -34.27
N ALA A 318 -23.74 -19.86 -34.16
CA ALA A 318 -23.19 -18.61 -33.65
C ALA A 318 -22.71 -18.81 -32.19
N GLY A 319 -21.57 -18.22 -31.82
CA GLY A 319 -21.06 -18.29 -30.46
C GLY A 319 -21.99 -17.59 -29.45
N PRO A 320 -21.84 -17.89 -28.14
CA PRO A 320 -22.62 -17.23 -27.11
C PRO A 320 -22.30 -15.72 -27.09
N THR A 321 -23.33 -14.87 -26.98
CA THR A 321 -23.17 -13.42 -26.92
C THR A 321 -23.54 -12.85 -25.56
N VAL A 322 -22.83 -11.79 -25.15
CA VAL A 322 -23.10 -11.04 -23.91
C VAL A 322 -23.00 -9.55 -24.20
N ALA A 323 -24.05 -8.81 -23.82
CA ALA A 323 -24.08 -7.36 -23.89
C ALA A 323 -23.59 -6.75 -22.56
N VAL A 324 -22.41 -6.15 -22.58
CA VAL A 324 -21.85 -5.36 -21.47
C VAL A 324 -22.19 -3.88 -21.66
N LEU A 325 -21.80 -3.01 -20.73
CA LEU A 325 -22.13 -1.58 -20.79
C LEU A 325 -21.63 -0.90 -22.08
N ASN A 326 -20.44 -1.27 -22.56
CA ASN A 326 -19.81 -0.63 -23.72
C ASN A 326 -20.27 -1.22 -25.06
N GLY A 327 -20.79 -2.44 -25.11
CA GLY A 327 -21.17 -3.11 -26.35
C GLY A 327 -21.35 -4.63 -26.20
N THR A 328 -21.40 -5.37 -27.31
CA THR A 328 -21.62 -6.82 -27.31
C THR A 328 -20.34 -7.59 -27.63
N TYR A 329 -20.09 -8.67 -26.88
CA TYR A 329 -19.04 -9.64 -27.15
C TYR A 329 -19.62 -10.99 -27.58
N GLU A 330 -18.94 -11.68 -28.49
CA GLU A 330 -19.19 -13.08 -28.86
C GLU A 330 -18.05 -13.97 -28.35
N GLY A 331 -18.38 -14.90 -27.46
CA GLY A 331 -17.45 -15.87 -26.90
C GLY A 331 -17.38 -17.18 -27.68
N LEU A 332 -16.80 -18.20 -27.03
CA LEU A 332 -16.75 -19.59 -27.50
C LEU A 332 -17.67 -20.45 -26.63
N HIS A 333 -18.48 -21.30 -27.25
CA HIS A 333 -19.09 -22.41 -26.55
C HIS A 333 -18.14 -23.62 -26.61
N LEU A 334 -17.86 -24.25 -25.47
CA LEU A 334 -16.99 -25.41 -25.34
C LEU A 334 -17.83 -26.65 -25.00
N PRO A 335 -18.20 -27.47 -26.00
CA PRO A 335 -19.17 -28.56 -25.79
C PRO A 335 -18.69 -29.64 -24.82
N SER A 336 -17.39 -29.93 -24.77
CA SER A 336 -16.82 -30.96 -23.90
C SER A 336 -17.00 -30.68 -22.41
N PHE A 337 -17.17 -29.40 -22.06
CA PHE A 337 -17.43 -28.94 -20.69
C PHE A 337 -18.83 -28.35 -20.53
N ASN A 338 -19.58 -28.17 -21.62
CA ASN A 338 -20.83 -27.44 -21.65
C ASN A 338 -20.72 -26.05 -20.97
N GLN A 339 -19.74 -25.26 -21.43
CA GLN A 339 -19.39 -23.95 -20.88
C GLN A 339 -19.29 -22.88 -21.96
N ASP A 340 -19.49 -21.62 -21.57
CA ASP A 340 -19.23 -20.45 -22.41
C ASP A 340 -17.99 -19.71 -21.90
N LEU A 341 -17.07 -19.43 -22.82
CA LEU A 341 -15.80 -18.76 -22.55
C LEU A 341 -15.79 -17.40 -23.26
N PHE A 342 -15.41 -16.35 -22.54
CA PHE A 342 -15.20 -15.01 -23.07
C PHE A 342 -13.79 -14.56 -22.68
N LEU A 343 -12.88 -14.56 -23.65
CA LEU A 343 -11.45 -14.40 -23.43
C LEU A 343 -10.97 -13.06 -24.00
N GLY A 344 -9.97 -12.46 -23.35
CA GLY A 344 -9.29 -11.27 -23.84
C GLY A 344 -10.16 -9.99 -23.86
N ILE A 345 -11.15 -9.87 -22.97
CA ILE A 345 -11.98 -8.66 -22.92
C ILE A 345 -11.16 -7.54 -22.26
N PRO A 346 -10.98 -6.36 -22.88
CA PRO A 346 -10.34 -5.24 -22.21
C PRO A 346 -11.20 -4.75 -21.04
N TYR A 347 -10.61 -4.59 -19.85
CA TYR A 347 -11.31 -3.99 -18.69
C TYR A 347 -10.91 -2.52 -18.45
N ALA A 348 -9.89 -2.04 -19.15
CA ALA A 348 -9.38 -0.68 -19.10
C ALA A 348 -8.88 -0.26 -20.49
N GLN A 349 -8.55 1.01 -20.67
CA GLN A 349 -7.87 1.49 -21.87
C GLN A 349 -6.44 0.94 -21.95
N ASP A 350 -5.90 0.90 -23.18
CA ASP A 350 -4.48 0.62 -23.48
C ASP A 350 -3.56 1.43 -22.56
N THR A 351 -2.55 0.78 -21.99
CA THR A 351 -1.59 1.40 -21.07
C THR A 351 -0.30 1.88 -21.75
N GLY A 352 -0.20 1.72 -23.07
CA GLY A 352 0.92 2.19 -23.87
C GLY A 352 0.92 3.69 -24.13
N GLY A 353 2.04 4.17 -24.67
CA GLY A 353 2.24 5.56 -25.09
C GLY A 353 1.90 6.57 -23.97
N GLN A 354 0.93 7.45 -24.24
CA GLN A 354 0.52 8.49 -23.31
C GLN A 354 -0.10 7.97 -22.01
N ASN A 355 -0.61 6.73 -22.00
CA ASN A 355 -1.13 6.08 -20.80
C ASN A 355 -0.04 5.34 -20.01
N ARG A 356 1.21 5.30 -20.50
CA ARG A 356 2.31 4.70 -19.77
C ARG A 356 2.55 5.46 -18.46
N PHE A 357 2.79 4.69 -17.39
CA PHE A 357 2.91 5.21 -16.04
C PHE A 357 1.71 6.06 -15.60
N ARG A 358 0.50 5.67 -16.02
CA ARG A 358 -0.75 6.26 -15.52
C ARG A 358 -1.65 5.23 -14.85
N ILE A 359 -2.42 5.67 -13.87
CA ILE A 359 -3.57 4.93 -13.32
C ILE A 359 -4.46 4.47 -14.49
N PRO A 360 -4.92 3.20 -14.50
CA PRO A 360 -5.69 2.65 -15.59
C PRO A 360 -7.00 3.41 -15.79
N GLN A 361 -7.30 3.78 -17.03
CA GLN A 361 -8.48 4.57 -17.37
C GLN A 361 -9.66 3.68 -17.74
N SER A 362 -10.89 4.10 -17.39
CA SER A 362 -12.12 3.42 -17.84
C SER A 362 -12.20 3.40 -19.36
N LEU A 363 -12.74 2.32 -19.92
CA LEU A 363 -13.24 2.34 -21.29
C LEU A 363 -14.29 3.46 -21.42
N ASN A 364 -14.04 4.44 -22.27
CA ASN A 364 -14.86 5.64 -22.43
C ASN A 364 -15.63 5.69 -23.75
N SER A 365 -15.55 4.61 -24.54
CA SER A 365 -16.25 4.47 -25.82
C SER A 365 -17.24 3.31 -25.77
N THR A 366 -18.34 3.46 -26.51
CA THR A 366 -19.27 2.38 -26.81
C THR A 366 -19.14 2.02 -28.29
N TRP A 367 -19.52 0.81 -28.66
CA TRP A 367 -19.54 0.39 -30.06
C TRP A 367 -20.85 -0.32 -30.42
N ASN A 368 -21.24 -0.19 -31.67
CA ASN A 368 -22.33 -0.96 -32.26
C ASN A 368 -21.80 -2.27 -32.85
N GLY A 369 -22.63 -3.31 -32.83
CA GLY A 369 -22.26 -4.64 -33.30
C GLY A 369 -21.53 -5.48 -32.25
N THR A 370 -20.94 -6.57 -32.71
CA THR A 370 -20.37 -7.63 -31.84
C THR A 370 -18.87 -7.74 -32.06
N ARG A 371 -18.09 -7.73 -30.97
CA ARG A 371 -16.65 -7.98 -30.99
C ARG A 371 -16.33 -9.42 -30.56
N PRO A 372 -15.34 -10.09 -31.16
CA PRO A 372 -14.94 -11.41 -30.71
C PRO A 372 -14.24 -11.35 -29.34
N ALA A 373 -14.55 -12.30 -28.46
CA ALA A 373 -13.88 -12.56 -27.19
C ALA A 373 -13.51 -14.06 -27.14
N LYS A 374 -12.73 -14.50 -28.15
CA LYS A 374 -12.49 -15.93 -28.45
C LYS A 374 -11.05 -16.38 -28.20
N SER A 375 -10.16 -15.47 -27.83
CA SER A 375 -8.75 -15.72 -27.56
C SER A 375 -8.31 -14.91 -26.36
N TYR A 376 -7.34 -15.42 -25.60
CA TYR A 376 -6.68 -14.62 -24.57
C TYR A 376 -6.11 -13.33 -25.17
N GLY A 377 -6.16 -12.25 -24.40
CA GLY A 377 -5.47 -11.01 -24.75
C GLY A 377 -3.96 -11.13 -24.57
N ASP A 378 -3.24 -10.12 -25.02
CA ASP A 378 -1.80 -10.06 -24.82
C ASP A 378 -1.46 -10.05 -23.32
N THR A 379 -0.37 -10.73 -22.96
CA THR A 379 0.21 -10.62 -21.61
C THR A 379 0.90 -9.28 -21.45
N CYS A 380 0.91 -8.76 -20.22
CA CYS A 380 1.70 -7.58 -19.93
C CYS A 380 3.19 -7.92 -20.06
N PRO A 381 4.04 -6.95 -20.44
CA PRO A 381 5.44 -7.23 -20.78
C PRO A 381 6.19 -7.94 -19.64
N ASP A 382 6.85 -9.06 -19.95
CA ASP A 382 7.75 -9.77 -19.03
C ASP A 382 8.91 -10.47 -19.78
N PRO A 383 10.04 -10.75 -19.13
CA PRO A 383 11.22 -11.31 -19.81
C PRO A 383 11.20 -12.84 -19.96
N SER A 384 10.17 -13.53 -19.47
CA SER A 384 10.26 -14.95 -19.13
C SER A 384 9.52 -15.91 -20.06
N ASP A 385 8.37 -15.49 -20.62
CA ASP A 385 7.52 -16.40 -21.39
C ASP A 385 7.28 -15.91 -22.82
N THR A 386 8.00 -16.51 -23.77
CA THR A 386 7.87 -16.21 -25.20
C THR A 386 6.71 -16.96 -25.87
N SER A 387 5.98 -17.79 -25.12
CA SER A 387 4.85 -18.58 -25.64
C SER A 387 3.58 -17.75 -25.85
N PHE A 388 3.51 -16.57 -25.22
CA PHE A 388 2.37 -15.66 -25.31
C PHE A 388 2.77 -14.35 -25.98
N SER A 389 1.83 -13.76 -26.72
CA SER A 389 2.01 -12.42 -27.29
C SER A 389 2.01 -11.37 -26.17
N MET A 390 2.90 -10.38 -26.29
CA MET A 390 3.12 -9.32 -25.30
C MET A 390 2.77 -7.95 -25.87
N SER A 391 2.14 -7.11 -25.06
CA SER A 391 1.78 -5.73 -25.43
C SER A 391 1.64 -4.84 -24.19
N GLU A 392 1.75 -3.52 -24.35
CA GLU A 392 1.31 -2.57 -23.32
C GLU A 392 -0.23 -2.47 -23.25
N ASP A 393 -0.94 -2.90 -24.30
CA ASP A 393 -2.40 -3.10 -24.30
C ASP A 393 -2.77 -4.47 -23.72
N CYS A 394 -2.44 -4.68 -22.44
CA CYS A 394 -2.51 -5.99 -21.81
C CYS A 394 -3.61 -6.14 -20.75
N LEU A 395 -4.34 -5.07 -20.42
CA LEU A 395 -5.33 -5.06 -19.33
C LEU A 395 -6.63 -5.77 -19.75
N SER A 396 -6.56 -7.09 -19.78
CA SER A 396 -7.63 -7.99 -20.21
C SER A 396 -8.17 -8.89 -19.08
N ILE A 397 -9.45 -9.23 -19.19
CA ILE A 397 -10.17 -10.18 -18.33
C ILE A 397 -10.69 -11.34 -19.17
N ASN A 398 -10.59 -12.54 -18.60
CA ASN A 398 -11.17 -13.77 -19.14
C ASN A 398 -12.28 -14.24 -18.21
N ILE A 399 -13.38 -14.72 -18.75
CA ILE A 399 -14.56 -15.18 -18.01
C ILE A 399 -14.98 -16.54 -18.53
N VAL A 400 -15.20 -17.48 -17.61
CA VAL A 400 -15.74 -18.81 -17.91
C VAL A 400 -16.98 -19.03 -17.05
N ARG A 401 -18.07 -19.46 -17.68
CA ARG A 401 -19.33 -19.78 -17.01
C ARG A 401 -19.92 -21.09 -17.52
N PRO A 402 -20.76 -21.77 -16.72
CA PRO A 402 -21.60 -22.86 -17.22
C PRO A 402 -22.54 -22.36 -18.32
N ALA A 403 -22.73 -23.14 -19.38
CA ALA A 403 -23.64 -22.78 -20.45
C ALA A 403 -25.09 -22.74 -19.93
N GLY A 404 -25.90 -21.87 -20.53
CA GLY A 404 -27.32 -21.71 -20.16
C GLY A 404 -27.58 -20.83 -18.94
N PHE A 405 -26.55 -20.21 -18.34
CA PHE A 405 -26.70 -19.15 -17.34
C PHE A 405 -26.48 -17.78 -18.01
N SER A 406 -27.52 -16.95 -18.05
CA SER A 406 -27.58 -15.66 -18.73
C SER A 406 -28.21 -14.58 -17.84
N ALA A 407 -28.13 -13.32 -18.27
CA ALA A 407 -28.67 -12.17 -17.53
C ALA A 407 -30.19 -12.27 -17.20
N GLY A 408 -30.93 -13.15 -17.89
CA GLY A 408 -32.35 -13.41 -17.65
C GLY A 408 -32.65 -14.43 -16.56
N ASP A 409 -31.64 -15.15 -16.06
CA ASP A 409 -31.82 -16.17 -15.04
C ASP A 409 -31.89 -15.54 -13.64
N HIS A 410 -32.92 -15.89 -12.86
CA HIS A 410 -33.10 -15.35 -11.51
C HIS A 410 -32.00 -15.79 -10.52
N ALA A 411 -31.24 -16.84 -10.84
CA ALA A 411 -30.14 -17.33 -10.02
C ALA A 411 -28.81 -16.71 -10.48
N LYS A 412 -28.36 -15.66 -9.78
CA LYS A 412 -27.03 -15.08 -10.00
C LYS A 412 -25.95 -15.95 -9.36
N LEU A 413 -24.90 -16.26 -10.12
CA LEU A 413 -23.84 -17.16 -9.68
C LEU A 413 -22.73 -16.42 -8.89
N PRO A 414 -22.15 -17.03 -7.85
CA PRO A 414 -20.94 -16.54 -7.21
C PRO A 414 -19.78 -16.36 -8.20
N VAL A 415 -18.96 -15.33 -7.98
CA VAL A 415 -17.86 -14.97 -8.88
C VAL A 415 -16.53 -15.15 -8.16
N ALA A 416 -15.61 -15.91 -8.75
CA ALA A 416 -14.22 -16.02 -8.30
C ALA A 416 -13.29 -15.31 -9.29
N LEU A 417 -12.49 -14.35 -8.83
CA LEU A 417 -11.48 -13.67 -9.64
C LEU A 417 -10.09 -14.17 -9.26
N TRP A 418 -9.44 -14.87 -10.18
CA TRP A 418 -8.05 -15.30 -10.09
C TRP A 418 -7.09 -14.15 -10.45
N ILE A 419 -6.11 -13.92 -9.57
CA ILE A 419 -4.99 -13.00 -9.73
C ILE A 419 -3.71 -13.85 -9.70
N HIS A 420 -3.03 -13.95 -10.84
CA HIS A 420 -1.86 -14.82 -10.96
C HIS A 420 -0.66 -14.29 -10.17
N GLY A 421 0.25 -15.21 -9.80
CA GLY A 421 1.53 -14.90 -9.18
C GLY A 421 2.62 -14.47 -10.18
N GLY A 422 3.87 -14.56 -9.75
CA GLY A 422 5.05 -14.18 -10.55
C GLY A 422 5.83 -12.98 -10.01
N SER A 423 5.84 -12.81 -8.68
CA SER A 423 6.62 -11.78 -7.95
C SER A 423 6.35 -10.32 -8.34
N TYR A 424 5.31 -10.05 -9.15
CA TYR A 424 5.03 -8.80 -9.88
C TYR A 424 5.95 -8.52 -11.08
N GLN A 425 6.77 -9.45 -11.54
CA GLN A 425 7.62 -9.27 -12.72
C GLN A 425 7.22 -10.16 -13.88
N VAL A 426 6.68 -11.35 -13.61
CA VAL A 426 6.35 -12.37 -14.63
C VAL A 426 4.94 -12.93 -14.45
N GLY A 427 4.49 -13.77 -15.39
CA GLY A 427 3.25 -14.53 -15.28
C GLY A 427 2.08 -13.96 -16.10
N THR A 428 1.05 -14.76 -16.35
CA THR A 428 -0.09 -14.37 -17.21
C THR A 428 -1.36 -15.09 -16.80
N SER A 429 -2.52 -14.46 -16.93
CA SER A 429 -3.82 -15.12 -16.68
C SER A 429 -4.12 -16.32 -17.58
N ALA A 430 -3.30 -16.60 -18.59
CA ALA A 430 -3.51 -17.65 -19.58
C ALA A 430 -2.75 -18.97 -19.33
N LEU A 431 -1.98 -19.11 -18.23
CA LEU A 431 -1.24 -20.35 -18.00
C LEU A 431 -2.17 -21.56 -17.82
N ALA A 432 -1.75 -22.70 -18.37
CA ALA A 432 -2.58 -23.89 -18.49
C ALA A 432 -2.88 -24.58 -17.14
N ASN A 433 -2.02 -24.41 -16.13
CA ASN A 433 -2.14 -25.05 -14.82
C ASN A 433 -3.37 -24.55 -14.04
N TYR A 434 -3.78 -23.29 -14.20
CA TYR A 434 -4.99 -22.71 -13.62
C TYR A 434 -6.09 -22.41 -14.65
N ASN A 435 -6.25 -23.29 -15.64
CA ASN A 435 -7.35 -23.19 -16.59
C ASN A 435 -8.71 -23.24 -15.87
N LEU A 436 -9.45 -22.12 -15.95
CA LEU A 436 -10.72 -21.90 -15.24
C LEU A 436 -11.81 -22.91 -15.59
N THR A 437 -11.73 -23.55 -16.77
CA THR A 437 -12.73 -24.51 -17.25
C THR A 437 -12.92 -25.68 -16.28
N TYR A 438 -11.83 -26.16 -15.67
CA TYR A 438 -11.86 -27.30 -14.77
C TYR A 438 -12.55 -26.99 -13.42
N ILE A 439 -12.28 -25.82 -12.83
CA ILE A 439 -12.92 -25.42 -11.57
C ILE A 439 -14.41 -25.09 -11.78
N VAL A 440 -14.77 -24.47 -12.91
CA VAL A 440 -16.17 -24.23 -13.28
C VAL A 440 -16.90 -25.56 -13.50
N GLN A 441 -16.28 -26.51 -14.19
CA GLN A 441 -16.84 -27.84 -14.39
C GLN A 441 -17.10 -28.53 -13.05
N ARG A 442 -16.10 -28.52 -12.17
CA ARG A 442 -16.19 -29.11 -10.84
C ARG A 442 -17.31 -28.48 -10.01
N SER A 443 -17.50 -27.17 -10.13
CA SER A 443 -18.57 -26.43 -9.43
C SER A 443 -19.97 -26.91 -9.84
N VAL A 444 -20.18 -27.21 -11.12
CA VAL A 444 -21.43 -27.78 -11.63
C VAL A 444 -21.62 -29.20 -11.11
N GLU A 445 -20.59 -30.03 -11.15
CA GLU A 445 -20.63 -31.43 -10.70
C GLU A 445 -21.04 -31.59 -9.23
N ILE A 446 -20.62 -30.65 -8.37
CA ILE A 446 -20.98 -30.66 -6.94
C ILE A 446 -22.25 -29.87 -6.62
N GLY A 447 -22.96 -29.37 -7.64
CA GLY A 447 -24.22 -28.64 -7.48
C GLY A 447 -24.06 -27.24 -6.89
N ARG A 448 -22.89 -26.61 -7.05
CA ARG A 448 -22.53 -25.27 -6.55
C ARG A 448 -21.91 -24.44 -7.68
N PRO A 449 -22.64 -24.18 -8.79
CA PRO A 449 -22.09 -23.51 -9.95
C PRO A 449 -21.52 -22.12 -9.60
N ILE A 450 -20.35 -21.81 -10.17
CA ILE A 450 -19.71 -20.49 -10.07
C ILE A 450 -19.38 -19.93 -11.45
N ILE A 451 -19.15 -18.62 -11.52
CA ILE A 451 -18.41 -17.98 -12.61
C ILE A 451 -16.98 -17.76 -12.16
N ALA A 452 -16.02 -18.17 -12.99
CA ALA A 452 -14.61 -17.92 -12.75
C ALA A 452 -14.11 -16.86 -13.73
N ALA A 453 -13.28 -15.94 -13.24
CA ALA A 453 -12.62 -14.92 -14.03
C ALA A 453 -11.12 -14.87 -13.69
N SER A 454 -10.32 -14.36 -14.61
CA SER A 454 -8.89 -14.12 -14.42
C SER A 454 -8.46 -12.85 -15.14
N ILE A 455 -7.50 -12.09 -14.59
CA ILE A 455 -7.03 -10.84 -15.19
C ILE A 455 -5.52 -10.81 -15.39
N ASN A 456 -5.08 -10.10 -16.43
CA ASN A 456 -3.72 -9.57 -16.52
C ASN A 456 -3.65 -8.22 -15.80
N TYR A 457 -2.48 -7.88 -15.27
CA TYR A 457 -2.17 -6.59 -14.64
C TYR A 457 -0.72 -6.19 -14.98
N ARG A 458 -0.40 -4.90 -15.00
CA ARG A 458 0.98 -4.47 -15.34
C ARG A 458 1.98 -5.03 -14.33
N LYS A 459 3.15 -5.44 -14.82
CA LYS A 459 4.25 -6.03 -14.05
C LYS A 459 5.52 -5.19 -14.20
N GLY A 460 6.58 -5.56 -13.49
CA GLY A 460 7.90 -4.95 -13.57
C GLY A 460 7.85 -3.44 -13.37
N GLY A 461 8.71 -2.72 -14.09
CA GLY A 461 8.72 -1.26 -14.08
C GLY A 461 7.42 -0.62 -14.60
N TRP A 462 6.64 -1.28 -15.47
CA TRP A 462 5.36 -0.72 -15.95
C TRP A 462 4.31 -0.62 -14.84
N GLY A 463 4.33 -1.56 -13.90
CA GLY A 463 3.34 -1.66 -12.83
C GLY A 463 3.79 -1.09 -11.49
N MET A 464 5.10 -1.14 -11.21
CA MET A 464 5.65 -0.91 -9.87
C MET A 464 6.77 0.13 -9.81
N MET A 465 7.11 0.81 -10.91
CA MET A 465 8.09 1.89 -10.84
C MET A 465 7.63 2.98 -9.87
N TYR A 466 8.58 3.52 -9.12
CA TYR A 466 8.37 4.58 -8.15
C TYR A 466 9.50 5.62 -8.28
N SER A 467 9.24 6.86 -7.89
CA SER A 467 10.22 7.94 -7.83
C SER A 467 9.55 9.17 -7.23
N ARG A 468 10.30 10.26 -7.03
CA ARG A 468 9.69 11.55 -6.65
C ARG A 468 8.73 12.07 -7.72
N GLU A 469 9.04 11.85 -9.00
CA GLU A 469 8.23 12.26 -10.15
C GLU A 469 6.91 11.47 -10.21
N ILE A 470 6.98 10.15 -10.03
CA ILE A 470 5.80 9.28 -10.00
C ILE A 470 4.93 9.57 -8.76
N GLN A 471 5.55 9.72 -7.59
CA GLN A 471 4.84 10.06 -6.36
C GLN A 471 4.19 11.45 -6.47
N GLY A 472 4.92 12.45 -6.98
CA GLY A 472 4.43 13.82 -7.13
C GLY A 472 3.24 13.96 -8.08
N THR A 473 3.06 13.00 -9.00
CA THR A 473 1.92 12.93 -9.92
C THR A 473 0.82 11.97 -9.47
N GLY A 474 1.02 11.24 -8.36
CA GLY A 474 0.08 10.25 -7.82
C GLY A 474 -0.04 8.97 -8.65
N GLN A 475 0.89 8.68 -9.56
CA GLN A 475 0.83 7.55 -10.50
C GLN A 475 1.48 6.27 -9.92
N THR A 476 1.19 5.97 -8.66
CA THR A 476 1.87 4.96 -7.85
C THR A 476 1.13 3.62 -7.85
N ASN A 477 1.84 2.52 -7.57
CA ASN A 477 1.26 1.19 -7.33
C ASN A 477 0.29 0.75 -8.45
N LEU A 478 0.70 0.92 -9.70
CA LEU A 478 -0.19 0.78 -10.87
C LEU A 478 -0.76 -0.62 -11.02
N SER A 479 -0.01 -1.68 -10.71
CA SER A 479 -0.53 -3.05 -10.71
C SER A 479 -1.72 -3.24 -9.77
N LEU A 480 -1.68 -2.66 -8.57
CA LEU A 480 -2.80 -2.74 -7.62
C LEU A 480 -4.02 -1.96 -8.11
N ARG A 481 -3.77 -0.83 -8.79
CA ARG A 481 -4.84 -0.04 -9.40
C ARG A 481 -5.44 -0.73 -10.61
N ASP A 482 -4.65 -1.48 -11.38
CA ASP A 482 -5.12 -2.35 -12.47
C ASP A 482 -6.07 -3.41 -11.94
N MET A 483 -5.71 -4.09 -10.85
CA MET A 483 -6.57 -5.09 -10.20
C MET A 483 -7.88 -4.47 -9.68
N ARG A 484 -7.81 -3.31 -9.00
CA ARG A 484 -9.04 -2.59 -8.59
C ARG A 484 -9.87 -2.16 -9.79
N LYS A 485 -9.25 -1.83 -10.92
CA LYS A 485 -9.96 -1.47 -12.15
C LYS A 485 -10.66 -2.68 -12.78
N GLY A 486 -10.03 -3.84 -12.81
CA GLY A 486 -10.64 -5.10 -13.22
C GLY A 486 -11.83 -5.47 -12.33
N LEU A 487 -11.70 -5.29 -11.01
CA LEU A 487 -12.80 -5.49 -10.07
C LEU A 487 -13.96 -4.50 -10.27
N ALA A 488 -13.68 -3.23 -10.56
CA ALA A 488 -14.70 -2.25 -10.91
C ALA A 488 -15.45 -2.66 -12.19
N TRP A 489 -14.71 -3.13 -13.21
CA TRP A 489 -15.31 -3.65 -14.44
C TRP A 489 -16.21 -4.88 -14.17
N ILE A 490 -15.81 -5.79 -13.28
CA ILE A 490 -16.66 -6.92 -12.83
C ILE A 490 -17.93 -6.39 -12.18
N SER A 491 -17.82 -5.42 -11.26
CA SER A 491 -18.98 -4.82 -10.58
C SER A 491 -19.99 -4.20 -11.55
N GLU A 492 -19.49 -3.59 -12.63
CA GLU A 492 -20.28 -2.97 -13.69
C GLU A 492 -20.92 -3.99 -14.64
N ASN A 493 -20.23 -5.08 -14.99
CA ASN A 493 -20.57 -5.90 -16.16
C ASN A 493 -20.91 -7.37 -15.85
N ILE A 494 -20.51 -7.93 -14.71
CA ILE A 494 -20.61 -9.39 -14.48
C ILE A 494 -22.05 -9.90 -14.43
N GLY A 495 -23.01 -9.03 -14.13
CA GLY A 495 -24.44 -9.36 -14.19
C GLY A 495 -24.88 -9.80 -15.58
N ALA A 496 -24.30 -9.26 -16.65
CA ALA A 496 -24.59 -9.65 -18.02
C ALA A 496 -24.13 -11.09 -18.33
N PHE A 497 -23.12 -11.56 -17.62
CA PHE A 497 -22.61 -12.93 -17.70
C PHE A 497 -23.39 -13.92 -16.81
N GLY A 498 -24.33 -13.44 -15.98
CA GLY A 498 -25.08 -14.24 -15.01
C GLY A 498 -24.47 -14.25 -13.60
N GLY A 499 -23.46 -13.41 -13.33
CA GLY A 499 -22.78 -13.37 -12.04
C GLY A 499 -23.41 -12.42 -11.02
N ASP A 500 -23.21 -12.71 -9.74
CA ASP A 500 -23.57 -11.84 -8.63
C ASP A 500 -22.38 -10.99 -8.18
N LYS A 501 -22.42 -9.70 -8.52
CA LYS A 501 -21.41 -8.72 -8.10
C LYS A 501 -21.26 -8.59 -6.58
N ASN A 502 -22.26 -8.99 -5.80
CA ASN A 502 -22.23 -8.90 -4.33
C ASN A 502 -21.58 -10.12 -3.65
N THR A 503 -21.00 -11.04 -4.43
CA THR A 503 -20.40 -12.27 -3.90
C THR A 503 -18.99 -12.52 -4.45
N VAL A 504 -18.39 -11.51 -5.07
CA VAL A 504 -17.06 -11.59 -5.68
C VAL A 504 -16.01 -12.00 -4.64
N THR A 505 -15.32 -13.09 -4.92
CA THR A 505 -14.19 -13.61 -4.15
C THR A 505 -12.91 -13.31 -4.91
N ILE A 506 -11.98 -12.55 -4.31
CA ILE A 506 -10.64 -12.36 -4.87
C ILE A 506 -9.77 -13.53 -4.44
N TRP A 507 -9.03 -14.09 -5.38
CA TRP A 507 -8.26 -15.33 -5.21
C TRP A 507 -6.92 -15.17 -5.90
N GLY A 508 -5.82 -15.39 -5.18
CA GLY A 508 -4.50 -15.31 -5.78
C GLY A 508 -3.47 -16.14 -5.06
N GLU A 509 -2.40 -16.45 -5.79
CA GLU A 509 -1.28 -17.25 -5.33
C GLU A 509 0.04 -16.47 -5.42
N SER A 510 0.97 -16.69 -4.49
CA SER A 510 2.27 -16.03 -4.47
C SER A 510 2.12 -14.50 -4.47
N ALA A 511 2.69 -13.78 -5.44
CA ALA A 511 2.47 -12.35 -5.64
C ALA A 511 1.00 -11.97 -5.87
N GLY A 512 0.19 -12.87 -6.44
CA GLY A 512 -1.26 -12.73 -6.49
C GLY A 512 -1.88 -12.77 -5.10
N SER A 513 -1.36 -13.60 -4.19
CA SER A 513 -1.76 -13.60 -2.77
C SER A 513 -1.25 -12.36 -2.03
N PHE A 514 -0.05 -11.85 -2.36
CA PHE A 514 0.44 -10.57 -1.85
C PHE A 514 -0.52 -9.46 -2.26
N ALA A 515 -0.94 -9.47 -3.53
CA ALA A 515 -1.89 -8.52 -4.08
C ALA A 515 -3.25 -8.63 -3.41
N VAL A 516 -3.77 -9.83 -3.18
CA VAL A 516 -5.01 -10.03 -2.40
C VAL A 516 -4.88 -9.39 -1.02
N GLY A 517 -3.81 -9.69 -0.28
CA GLY A 517 -3.56 -9.06 1.01
C GLY A 517 -3.49 -7.52 0.93
N GLN A 518 -2.86 -6.98 -0.12
CA GLN A 518 -2.74 -5.54 -0.33
C GLN A 518 -4.08 -4.89 -0.71
N LEU A 519 -4.91 -5.57 -1.49
CA LEU A 519 -6.27 -5.15 -1.78
C LEU A 519 -7.12 -5.11 -0.51
N LEU A 520 -6.96 -6.09 0.41
CA LEU A 520 -7.59 -6.06 1.73
C LEU A 520 -7.17 -4.82 2.53
N MET A 521 -5.94 -4.36 2.38
CA MET A 521 -5.41 -3.20 3.12
C MET A 521 -5.59 -1.87 2.40
N SER A 522 -5.95 -1.92 1.11
CA SER A 522 -5.99 -0.74 0.26
C SER A 522 -6.98 0.30 0.78
N TYR A 523 -6.59 1.57 0.72
CA TYR A 523 -7.34 2.71 1.28
C TYR A 523 -7.77 2.51 2.75
N GLY A 524 -6.95 1.80 3.53
CA GLY A 524 -7.20 1.54 4.95
C GLY A 524 -8.28 0.49 5.22
N GLY A 525 -8.55 -0.40 4.26
CA GLY A 525 -9.52 -1.50 4.41
C GLY A 525 -10.80 -1.35 3.61
N ARG A 526 -10.88 -0.38 2.69
CA ARG A 526 -12.09 -0.15 1.90
C ARG A 526 -12.21 -1.14 0.74
N THR A 527 -13.25 -1.96 0.79
CA THR A 527 -13.63 -2.84 -0.33
C THR A 527 -14.31 -2.08 -1.46
N ASP A 528 -14.91 -0.93 -1.19
CA ASP A 528 -15.79 -0.18 -2.10
C ASP A 528 -16.90 -1.04 -2.75
N GLY A 529 -17.27 -2.15 -2.09
CA GLY A 529 -18.23 -3.13 -2.63
C GLY A 529 -17.69 -3.94 -3.82
N LEU A 530 -16.38 -3.91 -4.08
CA LEU A 530 -15.75 -4.59 -5.21
C LEU A 530 -15.49 -6.08 -4.97
N PHE A 531 -15.29 -6.47 -3.71
CA PHE A 531 -15.01 -7.84 -3.31
C PHE A 531 -15.54 -8.10 -1.89
N HIS A 532 -15.83 -9.38 -1.62
CA HIS A 532 -16.64 -9.80 -0.48
C HIS A 532 -16.04 -10.98 0.28
N ARG A 533 -15.04 -11.66 -0.29
CA ARG A 533 -14.25 -12.75 0.32
C ARG A 533 -12.84 -12.74 -0.25
N SER A 534 -11.88 -13.32 0.47
CA SER A 534 -10.52 -13.52 -0.05
C SER A 534 -10.04 -14.95 0.08
N ILE A 535 -9.30 -15.39 -0.94
CA ILE A 535 -8.50 -16.61 -0.94
C ILE A 535 -7.05 -16.21 -1.18
N GLN A 536 -6.18 -16.59 -0.25
CA GLN A 536 -4.76 -16.28 -0.22
C GLN A 536 -3.97 -17.60 -0.24
N GLU A 537 -3.25 -17.87 -1.31
CA GLU A 537 -2.41 -19.05 -1.46
C GLU A 537 -0.96 -18.62 -1.41
N SER A 538 -0.26 -18.94 -0.31
CA SER A 538 1.17 -18.69 -0.19
C SER A 538 1.58 -17.21 -0.31
N GLY A 539 0.93 -16.32 0.44
CA GLY A 539 1.41 -14.94 0.53
C GLY A 539 0.54 -13.95 1.33
N SER A 540 1.21 -12.95 1.91
CA SER A 540 0.61 -11.84 2.65
C SER A 540 0.94 -10.49 2.01
N ALA A 541 0.17 -9.45 2.33
CA ALA A 541 0.61 -8.08 2.11
C ALA A 541 1.95 -7.80 2.80
N ALA A 542 2.17 -8.34 4.00
CA ALA A 542 3.41 -8.19 4.76
C ALA A 542 4.57 -9.03 4.20
N THR A 543 4.31 -9.90 3.21
CA THR A 543 5.36 -10.63 2.48
C THR A 543 6.03 -9.74 1.42
N ALA A 544 5.40 -8.68 0.91
CA ALA A 544 6.02 -7.85 -0.11
C ALA A 544 7.08 -6.88 0.45
N TRP A 545 8.05 -6.49 -0.38
CA TRP A 545 8.97 -5.38 -0.08
C TRP A 545 8.28 -4.04 -0.34
N TYR A 546 8.55 -3.03 0.50
CA TYR A 546 7.92 -1.70 0.44
C TYR A 546 8.94 -0.58 0.30
N ASN A 547 9.87 -0.75 -0.63
CA ASN A 547 11.00 0.15 -0.80
C ASN A 547 10.50 1.54 -1.22
N GLY A 548 11.05 2.57 -0.57
CA GLY A 548 10.70 3.95 -0.87
C GLY A 548 11.51 4.54 -2.03
N THR A 549 11.45 5.86 -2.11
CA THR A 549 12.17 6.66 -3.11
C THR A 549 13.67 6.40 -3.12
N ASP A 550 14.32 6.21 -1.96
CA ASP A 550 15.78 6.01 -1.89
C ASP A 550 16.26 4.80 -2.69
N TRP A 551 15.40 3.78 -2.79
CA TRP A 551 15.66 2.58 -3.58
C TRP A 551 15.35 2.77 -5.06
N TYR A 552 14.19 3.36 -5.35
CA TYR A 552 13.68 3.42 -6.71
C TYR A 552 14.22 4.59 -7.52
N GLN A 553 14.64 5.69 -6.89
CA GLN A 553 15.12 6.87 -7.60
C GLN A 553 16.36 6.57 -8.46
N PRO A 554 17.39 5.84 -7.99
CA PRO A 554 18.52 5.46 -8.85
C PRO A 554 18.09 4.61 -10.06
N ILE A 555 17.06 3.78 -9.90
CA ILE A 555 16.50 2.96 -10.97
C ILE A 555 15.79 3.86 -11.99
N TYR A 556 14.92 4.76 -11.52
CA TYR A 556 14.22 5.75 -12.35
C TYR A 556 15.21 6.64 -13.13
N ASP A 557 16.20 7.21 -12.45
CA ASP A 557 17.22 8.08 -13.04
C ASP A 557 18.03 7.34 -14.12
N ASN A 558 18.33 6.05 -13.88
CA ASN A 558 18.99 5.21 -14.88
C ASN A 558 18.12 4.96 -16.12
N VAL A 559 16.81 4.77 -15.96
CA VAL A 559 15.88 4.68 -17.10
C VAL A 559 15.87 6.00 -17.87
N VAL A 560 15.69 7.13 -17.19
CA VAL A 560 15.71 8.49 -17.79
C VAL A 560 17.00 8.75 -18.57
N ASN A 561 18.15 8.37 -18.01
CA ASN A 561 19.46 8.52 -18.65
C ASN A 561 19.60 7.63 -19.90
N LYS A 562 19.12 6.39 -19.85
CA LYS A 562 19.20 5.45 -20.99
C LYS A 562 18.21 5.78 -22.10
N THR A 563 17.17 6.56 -21.83
CA THR A 563 16.16 6.97 -22.83
C THR A 563 16.34 8.39 -23.35
N ASN A 564 17.46 9.06 -23.02
CA ASN A 564 17.73 10.45 -23.38
C ASN A 564 16.68 11.46 -22.87
N CYS A 565 16.01 11.16 -21.76
CA CYS A 565 15.01 12.05 -21.16
C CYS A 565 15.60 13.02 -20.12
N SER A 566 16.90 12.95 -19.83
CA SER A 566 17.52 13.70 -18.71
C SER A 566 17.50 15.22 -18.84
N ASN A 567 17.30 15.75 -20.05
CA ASN A 567 17.25 17.19 -20.29
C ASN A 567 15.82 17.76 -20.27
N GLU A 568 14.81 16.90 -20.14
CA GLU A 568 13.41 17.31 -20.12
C GLU A 568 12.99 17.79 -18.73
N VAL A 569 12.16 18.83 -18.68
CA VAL A 569 11.63 19.36 -17.41
C VAL A 569 10.68 18.34 -16.78
N ASP A 570 9.87 17.67 -17.61
CA ASP A 570 9.00 16.58 -17.20
C ASP A 570 9.56 15.27 -17.78
N THR A 571 10.44 14.64 -17.01
CA THR A 571 11.08 13.38 -17.40
C THR A 571 10.04 12.26 -17.54
N LEU A 572 8.96 12.27 -16.75
CA LEU A 572 7.92 11.25 -16.81
C LEU A 572 7.09 11.38 -18.09
N GLU A 573 6.77 12.61 -18.51
CA GLU A 573 6.12 12.86 -19.80
C GLU A 573 7.03 12.45 -20.97
N CYS A 574 8.33 12.72 -20.89
CA CYS A 574 9.29 12.23 -21.89
C CYS A 574 9.28 10.70 -21.99
N LEU A 575 9.30 9.99 -20.85
CA LEU A 575 9.30 8.52 -20.84
C LEU A 575 8.05 7.90 -21.49
N ARG A 576 6.92 8.61 -21.56
CA ARG A 576 5.71 8.17 -22.28
C ARG A 576 5.87 8.19 -23.80
N THR A 577 6.80 8.98 -24.32
CA THR A 577 7.09 9.08 -25.76
C THR A 577 8.09 8.05 -26.26
N VAL A 578 8.79 7.37 -25.34
CA VAL A 578 9.83 6.41 -25.68
C VAL A 578 9.21 5.17 -26.35
N PRO A 579 9.75 4.68 -27.48
CA PRO A 579 9.31 3.44 -28.11
C PRO A 579 9.33 2.23 -27.15
N TYR A 580 8.38 1.32 -27.31
CA TYR A 580 8.24 0.11 -26.49
C TYR A 580 9.53 -0.72 -26.47
N GLU A 581 10.17 -0.89 -27.62
CA GLU A 581 11.35 -1.74 -27.80
C GLU A 581 12.58 -1.21 -27.05
N ILE A 582 12.62 0.10 -26.79
CA ILE A 582 13.65 0.74 -25.98
C ILE A 582 13.31 0.60 -24.49
N MET A 583 12.03 0.74 -24.15
CA MET A 583 11.58 0.66 -22.76
C MET A 583 11.63 -0.77 -22.21
N PHE A 584 11.37 -1.77 -23.07
CA PHE A 584 11.23 -3.15 -22.66
C PHE A 584 12.38 -3.69 -21.81
N PRO A 585 13.64 -3.69 -22.28
CA PRO A 585 14.76 -4.18 -21.49
C PRO A 585 15.06 -3.34 -20.24
N LEU A 586 14.56 -2.11 -20.15
CA LEU A 586 14.80 -1.24 -18.98
C LEU A 586 13.83 -1.53 -17.83
N LEU A 587 12.64 -2.03 -18.13
CA LEU A 587 11.57 -2.25 -17.17
C LEU A 587 11.27 -3.73 -16.91
N ALA A 588 11.61 -4.61 -17.87
CA ALA A 588 11.44 -6.05 -17.76
C ALA A 588 12.64 -6.72 -17.07
N ASP A 589 13.85 -6.20 -17.25
CA ASP A 589 15.06 -6.81 -16.68
C ASP A 589 15.05 -6.73 -15.14
N PRO A 590 15.68 -7.72 -14.46
CA PRO A 590 15.87 -7.68 -13.03
C PRO A 590 16.65 -6.43 -12.61
N VAL A 591 16.13 -5.71 -11.62
CA VAL A 591 16.85 -4.64 -10.93
C VAL A 591 17.62 -5.20 -9.73
N GLN A 592 18.59 -4.45 -9.22
CA GLN A 592 19.29 -4.82 -7.98
C GLN A 592 18.27 -5.10 -6.86
N GLY A 593 18.57 -6.04 -5.97
CA GLY A 593 17.77 -6.39 -4.80
C GLY A 593 16.51 -7.20 -5.09
N PRO A 594 15.42 -7.03 -4.31
CA PRO A 594 14.26 -7.92 -4.42
C PRO A 594 13.52 -7.80 -5.76
N GLY A 595 13.63 -6.67 -6.45
CA GLY A 595 12.95 -6.41 -7.72
C GLY A 595 11.88 -5.33 -7.60
N TRP A 596 10.83 -5.48 -8.40
CA TRP A 596 9.72 -4.55 -8.54
C TRP A 596 8.55 -4.90 -7.61
N TYR A 597 8.30 -4.12 -6.57
CA TYR A 597 7.21 -4.33 -5.60
C TYR A 597 6.45 -3.04 -5.25
N PRO A 598 5.26 -3.13 -4.66
CA PRO A 598 4.50 -1.97 -4.19
C PRO A 598 5.25 -1.08 -3.21
N THR A 599 4.80 0.16 -3.06
CA THR A 599 5.35 1.15 -2.14
C THR A 599 4.28 1.67 -1.19
N VAL A 600 4.69 2.20 -0.03
CA VAL A 600 3.79 2.99 0.83
C VAL A 600 3.70 4.39 0.23
N ASP A 601 2.61 4.66 -0.49
CA ASP A 601 2.41 5.91 -1.21
C ASP A 601 1.55 6.92 -0.45
N GLY A 602 0.94 6.52 0.66
CA GLY A 602 0.04 7.39 1.44
C GLY A 602 -1.37 7.50 0.85
N ASP A 603 -1.67 6.78 -0.22
CA ASP A 603 -2.97 6.75 -0.89
C ASP A 603 -3.55 5.32 -0.92
N ILE A 604 -3.30 4.55 -2.00
CA ILE A 604 -3.83 3.18 -2.10
C ILE A 604 -3.19 2.28 -1.06
N ILE A 605 -1.91 2.47 -0.72
CA ILE A 605 -1.26 1.85 0.43
C ILE A 605 -0.90 2.97 1.43
N PRO A 606 -1.81 3.30 2.37
CA PRO A 606 -1.68 4.50 3.20
C PRO A 606 -0.64 4.37 4.33
N ALA A 607 -0.27 3.14 4.68
CA ALA A 607 0.75 2.82 5.66
C ALA A 607 1.27 1.40 5.39
N TYR A 608 2.28 0.99 6.13
CA TYR A 608 2.83 -0.35 5.96
C TYR A 608 1.82 -1.44 6.40
N PRO A 609 1.76 -2.58 5.68
CA PRO A 609 0.83 -3.66 5.97
C PRO A 609 0.79 -4.12 7.42
N THR A 610 1.94 -4.22 8.07
CA THR A 610 2.02 -4.65 9.48
C THR A 610 1.37 -3.66 10.45
N GLU A 611 1.42 -2.36 10.16
CA GLU A 611 0.68 -1.35 10.92
C GLU A 611 -0.82 -1.39 10.62
N LEU A 612 -1.20 -1.55 9.34
CA LEU A 612 -2.60 -1.65 8.94
C LEU A 612 -3.27 -2.86 9.58
N LEU A 613 -2.60 -4.01 9.54
CA LEU A 613 -3.04 -5.24 10.18
C LEU A 613 -3.16 -5.07 11.71
N ALA A 614 -2.12 -4.56 12.38
CA ALA A 614 -2.10 -4.37 13.83
C ALA A 614 -3.16 -3.37 14.32
N SER A 615 -3.50 -2.37 13.51
CA SER A 615 -4.53 -1.37 13.82
C SER A 615 -5.93 -1.77 13.37
N GLY A 616 -6.12 -2.97 12.80
CA GLY A 616 -7.43 -3.43 12.30
C GLY A 616 -7.90 -2.74 11.02
N ARG A 617 -7.04 -1.97 10.34
CA ARG A 617 -7.33 -1.20 9.13
C ARG A 617 -7.14 -2.04 7.86
N PHE A 618 -7.99 -3.05 7.72
CA PHE A 618 -8.09 -3.92 6.56
C PHE A 618 -9.56 -4.32 6.35
N ALA A 619 -9.90 -4.91 5.20
CA ALA A 619 -11.25 -5.33 4.87
C ALA A 619 -11.71 -6.51 5.75
N HIS A 620 -12.76 -6.30 6.53
CA HIS A 620 -13.35 -7.33 7.40
C HIS A 620 -14.35 -8.20 6.61
N ILE A 621 -13.81 -9.15 5.85
CA ILE A 621 -14.57 -10.11 5.03
C ILE A 621 -14.11 -11.54 5.33
N PRO A 622 -14.84 -12.61 4.96
CA PRO A 622 -14.36 -13.97 5.16
C PRO A 622 -13.04 -14.25 4.41
N HIS A 623 -12.16 -15.05 5.03
CA HIS A 623 -10.83 -15.38 4.51
C HIS A 623 -10.57 -16.90 4.47
N LEU A 624 -9.99 -17.38 3.37
CA LEU A 624 -9.31 -18.68 3.27
C LEU A 624 -7.84 -18.40 2.96
N TYR A 625 -6.92 -18.86 3.81
CA TYR A 625 -5.49 -18.55 3.66
C TYR A 625 -4.62 -19.74 4.03
N GLY A 626 -3.75 -20.21 3.14
CA GLY A 626 -2.76 -21.22 3.49
C GLY A 626 -1.42 -21.05 2.80
N THR A 627 -0.58 -22.06 3.03
CA THR A 627 0.78 -22.17 2.51
C THR A 627 1.10 -23.63 2.21
N ASN A 628 2.07 -23.86 1.34
CA ASN A 628 2.70 -25.17 1.18
C ASN A 628 3.61 -25.48 2.38
N SER A 629 3.99 -26.74 2.57
CA SER A 629 4.82 -27.12 3.72
C SER A 629 6.29 -26.75 3.55
N ASP A 630 6.81 -26.74 2.33
CA ASP A 630 8.23 -26.55 2.04
C ASP A 630 8.50 -25.30 1.19
N GLU A 631 7.72 -24.23 1.41
CA GLU A 631 7.77 -22.95 0.66
C GLU A 631 9.20 -22.44 0.43
N GLY A 632 10.03 -22.49 1.47
CA GLY A 632 11.36 -21.91 1.45
C GLY A 632 12.37 -22.62 0.55
N THR A 633 12.06 -23.80 0.00
CA THR A 633 12.97 -24.52 -0.91
C THR A 633 13.15 -23.84 -2.27
N ASP A 634 12.23 -22.93 -2.64
CA ASP A 634 12.32 -22.10 -3.86
C ASP A 634 12.99 -20.74 -3.61
N ASN A 635 13.01 -20.28 -2.36
CA ASN A 635 13.63 -19.00 -1.97
C ASN A 635 14.99 -19.19 -1.27
N ALA A 636 15.36 -20.41 -0.91
CA ALA A 636 16.68 -20.72 -0.36
C ALA A 636 17.76 -20.69 -1.44
N PRO A 637 18.94 -20.12 -1.15
CA PRO A 637 20.11 -20.32 -2.00
C PRO A 637 20.42 -21.82 -2.10
N ALA A 638 20.66 -22.30 -3.31
CA ALA A 638 20.95 -23.69 -3.64
C ALA A 638 22.37 -23.83 -4.20
N ASP A 639 22.68 -24.96 -4.84
CA ASP A 639 23.93 -25.22 -5.56
C ASP A 639 25.21 -25.04 -4.73
N GLY A 640 25.14 -25.42 -3.45
CA GLY A 640 26.29 -25.52 -2.57
C GLY A 640 26.76 -24.19 -2.00
N VAL A 641 25.91 -23.15 -2.02
CA VAL A 641 26.29 -21.79 -1.59
C VAL A 641 26.43 -21.66 -0.07
N ILE A 642 25.56 -22.32 0.72
CA ILE A 642 25.54 -22.18 2.19
C ILE A 642 25.96 -23.50 2.86
N ASN A 643 27.18 -23.54 3.39
CA ASN A 643 27.74 -24.75 4.01
C ASN A 643 28.08 -24.61 5.49
N THR A 644 28.32 -23.39 5.95
CA THR A 644 28.76 -23.09 7.31
C THR A 644 27.84 -22.09 8.00
N ASP A 645 27.98 -21.98 9.34
CA ASP A 645 27.25 -20.99 10.12
C ASP A 645 27.63 -19.56 9.69
N GLU A 646 28.87 -19.36 9.25
CA GLU A 646 29.34 -18.07 8.74
C GLU A 646 28.69 -17.73 7.40
N ASP A 647 28.57 -18.70 6.48
CA ASP A 647 27.87 -18.50 5.19
C ASP A 647 26.40 -18.12 5.44
N LEU A 648 25.74 -18.83 6.36
CA LEU A 648 24.36 -18.55 6.72
C LEU A 648 24.21 -17.16 7.35
N ARG A 649 25.10 -16.80 8.28
CA ARG A 649 25.11 -15.48 8.92
C ARG A 649 25.27 -14.37 7.89
N ALA A 650 26.26 -14.49 7.00
CA ALA A 650 26.51 -13.52 5.94
C ALA A 650 25.30 -13.37 4.99
N TYR A 651 24.67 -14.49 4.63
CA TYR A 651 23.46 -14.48 3.80
C TYR A 651 22.30 -13.76 4.49
N LEU A 652 22.01 -14.09 5.75
CA LEU A 652 20.92 -13.47 6.51
C LEU A 652 21.16 -11.98 6.75
N ALA A 653 22.41 -11.58 6.97
CA ALA A 653 22.78 -10.19 7.25
C ALA A 653 22.73 -9.26 6.02
N GLY A 654 22.90 -9.77 4.79
CA GLY A 654 23.03 -8.88 3.63
C GLY A 654 22.55 -9.39 2.27
N SER A 655 22.00 -10.60 2.18
CA SER A 655 21.57 -11.21 0.90
C SER A 655 20.08 -11.56 0.82
N THR A 656 19.35 -11.44 1.94
CA THR A 656 17.89 -11.67 1.99
C THR A 656 17.07 -10.49 1.49
N GLY A 657 17.67 -9.29 1.43
CA GLY A 657 16.94 -8.03 1.28
C GLY A 657 16.20 -7.60 2.57
N PHE A 658 16.49 -8.22 3.72
CA PHE A 658 16.01 -7.80 5.04
C PHE A 658 17.02 -7.04 5.86
N ASP A 659 18.31 -7.13 5.51
CA ASP A 659 19.42 -6.48 6.20
C ASP A 659 19.36 -6.67 7.73
N PHE A 660 19.14 -7.92 8.17
CA PHE A 660 18.98 -8.22 9.59
C PHE A 660 20.22 -7.80 10.38
N PRO A 661 20.06 -7.05 11.50
CA PRO A 661 21.18 -6.77 12.39
C PRO A 661 21.81 -8.07 12.93
N ASP A 662 23.11 -8.08 13.19
CA ASP A 662 23.82 -9.30 13.62
C ASP A 662 23.22 -9.93 14.89
N THR A 663 22.71 -9.13 15.82
CA THR A 663 22.01 -9.64 17.02
C THR A 663 20.71 -10.37 16.68
N VAL A 664 20.03 -9.95 15.62
CA VAL A 664 18.82 -10.60 15.10
C VAL A 664 19.19 -11.89 14.38
N VAL A 665 20.22 -11.84 13.53
CA VAL A 665 20.74 -13.02 12.83
C VAL A 665 21.16 -14.10 13.82
N GLN A 666 21.89 -13.72 14.87
CA GLN A 666 22.30 -14.62 15.94
C GLN A 666 21.11 -15.34 16.56
N HIS A 667 20.05 -14.61 16.90
CA HIS A 667 18.88 -15.21 17.52
C HIS A 667 18.05 -16.06 16.53
N ILE A 668 17.97 -15.67 15.26
CA ILE A 668 17.40 -16.54 14.21
C ILE A 668 18.18 -17.86 14.18
N MET A 669 19.51 -17.82 14.17
CA MET A 669 20.32 -19.03 14.13
C MET A 669 20.16 -19.90 15.40
N GLU A 670 19.86 -19.31 16.55
CA GLU A 670 19.53 -20.05 17.79
C GLU A 670 18.18 -20.76 17.69
N LEU A 671 17.15 -20.09 17.16
CA LEU A 671 15.80 -20.63 17.00
C LEU A 671 15.71 -21.69 15.90
N TYR A 672 16.61 -21.64 14.92
CA TYR A 672 16.72 -22.60 13.83
C TYR A 672 18.08 -23.29 13.94
N PRO A 673 18.25 -24.33 14.75
CA PRO A 673 19.53 -25.01 14.90
C PRO A 673 19.93 -25.74 13.60
N ASN A 674 21.23 -26.00 13.44
CA ASN A 674 21.75 -26.85 12.34
C ASN A 674 21.48 -28.34 12.61
N ASP A 675 20.20 -28.70 12.66
CA ASP A 675 19.70 -30.06 12.74
C ASP A 675 18.86 -30.33 11.49
N PRO A 676 19.31 -31.21 10.57
CA PRO A 676 18.57 -31.49 9.34
C PRO A 676 17.19 -32.08 9.61
N THR A 677 16.92 -32.67 10.78
CA THR A 677 15.59 -33.21 11.11
C THR A 677 14.55 -32.12 11.37
N LEU A 678 14.98 -30.88 11.66
CA LEU A 678 14.11 -29.73 11.96
C LEU A 678 13.90 -28.78 10.76
N GLY A 679 14.77 -28.88 9.74
CA GLY A 679 14.66 -28.08 8.51
C GLY A 679 13.64 -28.62 7.50
N ILE A 680 13.46 -27.89 6.39
CA ILE A 680 12.62 -28.32 5.25
C ILE A 680 13.50 -28.64 4.03
N PRO A 681 13.19 -29.62 3.16
CA PRO A 681 11.92 -30.33 3.06
C PRO A 681 11.58 -31.21 4.26
N LEU A 682 10.31 -31.15 4.68
CA LEU A 682 9.75 -32.04 5.68
C LEU A 682 9.86 -33.50 5.24
N ASN A 683 9.75 -34.42 6.21
CA ASN A 683 9.71 -35.88 5.97
C ASN A 683 10.96 -36.47 5.29
N THR A 684 12.09 -35.76 5.25
CA THR A 684 13.36 -36.25 4.67
C THR A 684 14.40 -36.69 5.71
N GLY A 685 14.04 -36.67 7.01
CA GLY A 685 14.89 -37.15 8.10
C GLY A 685 16.24 -36.41 8.17
N VAL A 686 17.32 -37.19 8.26
CA VAL A 686 18.71 -36.69 8.40
C VAL A 686 19.37 -36.30 7.07
N GLN A 687 18.63 -36.33 5.95
CA GLN A 687 19.18 -35.99 4.64
C GLN A 687 19.63 -34.53 4.62
N LEU A 688 20.88 -34.28 4.21
CA LEU A 688 21.45 -32.93 4.13
C LEU A 688 21.20 -32.24 2.79
N PHE A 689 21.10 -33.01 1.70
CA PHE A 689 21.16 -32.50 0.33
C PHE A 689 22.44 -31.68 0.07
N ALA A 690 23.61 -32.28 0.38
CA ALA A 690 24.90 -31.59 0.38
C ALA A 690 25.25 -30.85 -0.92
N GLU A 691 24.77 -31.32 -2.08
CA GLU A 691 24.92 -30.62 -3.37
C GLU A 691 24.30 -29.22 -3.36
N GLN A 692 23.24 -29.02 -2.57
CA GLN A 692 22.50 -27.76 -2.46
C GLN A 692 23.09 -26.88 -1.35
N GLY A 693 23.97 -27.44 -0.51
CA GLY A 693 24.61 -26.80 0.63
C GLY A 693 24.41 -27.62 1.91
N LEU A 694 25.46 -27.71 2.75
CA LEU A 694 25.38 -28.47 4.01
C LEU A 694 24.36 -27.91 5.01
N GLN A 695 23.96 -26.65 4.88
CA GLN A 695 22.88 -26.05 5.68
C GLN A 695 21.60 -25.77 4.89
N TYR A 696 21.44 -26.35 3.70
CA TYR A 696 20.32 -26.08 2.79
C TYR A 696 18.96 -26.17 3.48
N LYS A 697 18.72 -27.24 4.25
CA LYS A 697 17.43 -27.44 4.93
C LYS A 697 17.12 -26.37 5.99
N ARG A 698 18.17 -25.88 6.65
CA ARG A 698 18.07 -24.85 7.69
C ARG A 698 17.72 -23.50 7.08
N ILE A 699 18.45 -23.09 6.03
CA ILE A 699 18.15 -21.83 5.34
C ILE A 699 16.77 -21.90 4.66
N ALA A 700 16.39 -23.03 4.06
CA ALA A 700 15.05 -23.21 3.52
C ALA A 700 13.98 -23.02 4.60
N ALA A 701 14.15 -23.57 5.81
CA ALA A 701 13.17 -23.39 6.88
C ALA A 701 13.05 -21.91 7.30
N ILE A 702 14.19 -21.21 7.44
CA ILE A 702 14.21 -19.78 7.78
C ILE A 702 13.51 -18.96 6.70
N MET A 703 13.80 -19.20 5.42
CA MET A 703 13.21 -18.45 4.31
C MET A 703 11.71 -18.76 4.16
N GLY A 704 11.29 -20.02 4.27
CA GLY A 704 9.88 -20.38 4.23
C GLY A 704 9.08 -19.70 5.34
N ASP A 705 9.65 -19.66 6.55
CA ASP A 705 9.02 -18.99 7.69
C ASP A 705 8.99 -17.47 7.53
N ALA A 706 10.09 -16.85 7.09
CA ALA A 706 10.19 -15.40 6.92
C ALA A 706 9.26 -14.86 5.82
N PHE A 707 9.07 -15.60 4.73
CA PHE A 707 8.28 -15.16 3.59
C PHE A 707 6.80 -15.53 3.70
N TYR A 708 6.47 -16.73 4.20
CA TYR A 708 5.13 -17.27 4.06
C TYR A 708 4.51 -17.67 5.39
N HIS A 709 5.17 -18.55 6.16
CA HIS A 709 4.52 -19.13 7.35
C HIS A 709 4.31 -18.13 8.49
N ALA A 710 5.26 -17.22 8.75
CA ALA A 710 5.15 -16.24 9.82
C ALA A 710 4.17 -15.09 9.47
N PRO A 711 4.19 -14.51 8.25
CA PRO A 711 3.14 -13.59 7.82
C PRO A 711 1.76 -14.23 7.85
N ARG A 712 1.59 -15.46 7.36
CA ARG A 712 0.30 -16.18 7.44
C ARG A 712 -0.20 -16.34 8.87
N LEU A 713 0.67 -16.76 9.80
CA LEU A 713 0.31 -16.89 11.23
C LEU A 713 -0.19 -15.54 11.80
N THR A 714 0.50 -14.46 11.45
CA THR A 714 0.19 -13.10 11.94
C THR A 714 -1.14 -12.61 11.38
N ASP A 715 -1.34 -12.77 10.08
CA ASP A 715 -2.56 -12.41 9.37
C ASP A 715 -3.74 -13.22 9.89
N ALA A 716 -3.61 -14.55 10.02
CA ALA A 716 -4.65 -15.42 10.54
C ALA A 716 -5.16 -14.97 11.91
N ARG A 717 -4.23 -14.67 12.83
CA ARG A 717 -4.54 -14.16 14.18
C ARG A 717 -5.20 -12.77 14.15
N ALA A 718 -4.91 -11.95 13.15
CA ALA A 718 -5.53 -10.63 13.01
C ALA A 718 -6.92 -10.75 12.36
N TYR A 719 -7.04 -11.45 11.24
CA TYR A 719 -8.26 -11.68 10.48
C TYR A 719 -9.34 -12.36 11.33
N SER A 720 -8.97 -13.40 12.08
CA SER A 720 -9.92 -14.19 12.89
C SER A 720 -10.57 -13.42 14.05
N LYS A 721 -10.10 -12.20 14.35
CA LYS A 721 -10.74 -11.31 15.32
C LYS A 721 -11.95 -10.58 14.75
N TYR A 722 -12.01 -10.42 13.42
CA TYR A 722 -13.01 -9.61 12.73
C TYR A 722 -13.89 -10.42 11.78
N SER A 723 -13.39 -11.54 11.26
CA SER A 723 -14.06 -12.33 10.22
C SER A 723 -13.82 -13.83 10.33
N PRO A 724 -14.75 -14.67 9.81
CA PRO A 724 -14.49 -16.10 9.60
C PRO A 724 -13.20 -16.30 8.81
N THR A 725 -12.28 -17.08 9.36
CA THR A 725 -10.95 -17.28 8.80
C THR A 725 -10.61 -18.76 8.85
N TYR A 726 -10.27 -19.34 7.71
CA TYR A 726 -9.94 -20.76 7.54
C TYR A 726 -8.50 -20.89 7.05
N ILE A 727 -7.68 -21.63 7.79
CA ILE A 727 -6.25 -21.78 7.48
C ILE A 727 -5.93 -23.18 7.01
N TYR A 728 -5.10 -23.33 5.97
CA TYR A 728 -4.55 -24.62 5.57
C TYR A 728 -3.03 -24.64 5.50
N ARG A 729 -2.49 -25.86 5.58
CA ARG A 729 -1.14 -26.19 5.14
C ARG A 729 -1.19 -27.34 4.14
N PHE A 730 -0.75 -27.12 2.91
CA PHE A 730 -0.70 -28.18 1.90
C PHE A 730 0.56 -29.02 2.10
N ASN A 731 0.40 -30.35 2.09
CA ASN A 731 1.45 -31.29 2.46
C ASN A 731 1.45 -32.55 1.58
N THR A 732 1.29 -32.38 0.26
CA THR A 732 1.42 -33.50 -0.69
C THR A 732 2.56 -33.23 -1.66
N LEU A 733 3.52 -34.14 -1.76
CA LEU A 733 4.59 -34.06 -2.76
C LEU A 733 4.00 -33.95 -4.17
N PRO A 734 4.31 -32.90 -4.95
CA PRO A 734 3.70 -32.73 -6.25
C PRO A 734 4.23 -33.73 -7.28
N TRP A 735 3.43 -33.93 -8.32
CA TRP A 735 3.88 -34.51 -9.57
C TRP A 735 4.51 -33.41 -10.43
N GLN A 736 5.78 -33.56 -10.80
CA GLN A 736 6.47 -32.62 -11.67
C GLN A 736 6.34 -33.11 -13.12
N ASN A 737 5.80 -32.25 -13.99
CA ASN A 737 5.74 -32.49 -15.43
C ASN A 737 6.06 -31.21 -16.21
N ASP A 738 6.56 -31.38 -17.43
CA ASP A 738 6.90 -30.23 -18.29
C ASP A 738 5.72 -29.80 -19.17
N ASN A 739 4.75 -30.69 -19.47
CA ASN A 739 3.63 -30.37 -20.37
C ASN A 739 2.34 -31.20 -20.15
N THR A 740 2.42 -32.46 -19.67
CA THR A 740 1.23 -33.31 -19.44
C THR A 740 1.39 -34.22 -18.22
N ALA A 741 0.27 -34.63 -17.60
CA ALA A 741 0.29 -35.50 -16.42
C ALA A 741 0.88 -36.91 -16.64
N ASN A 742 1.08 -37.31 -17.90
CA ASN A 742 1.59 -38.63 -18.25
C ASN A 742 3.11 -38.63 -18.54
N GLU A 743 3.74 -37.46 -18.62
CA GLU A 743 5.16 -37.27 -18.95
C GLU A 743 5.87 -36.52 -17.81
N GLY A 744 5.99 -37.18 -16.66
CA GLY A 744 6.54 -36.57 -15.45
C GLY A 744 7.05 -37.57 -14.42
N GLY A 745 7.37 -37.07 -13.24
CA GLY A 745 7.82 -37.87 -12.09
C GLY A 745 7.49 -37.20 -10.77
N SER A 746 7.77 -37.89 -9.66
CA SER A 746 7.76 -37.23 -8.34
C SER A 746 8.73 -36.07 -8.34
N ALA A 747 8.35 -34.96 -7.71
CA ALA A 747 9.27 -33.84 -7.53
C ALA A 747 10.57 -34.26 -6.84
N ARG A 748 11.64 -33.52 -7.15
CA ARG A 748 12.96 -33.78 -6.57
C ARG A 748 12.88 -33.70 -5.05
N ALA A 749 13.47 -34.67 -4.36
CA ALA A 749 13.35 -34.78 -2.90
C ALA A 749 13.81 -33.53 -2.13
N TYR A 750 14.77 -32.75 -2.66
CA TYR A 750 15.24 -31.51 -2.04
C TYR A 750 14.26 -30.33 -2.18
N LYS A 751 13.24 -30.43 -3.05
CA LYS A 751 12.18 -29.43 -3.20
C LYS A 751 10.97 -29.70 -2.29
N GLY A 752 10.69 -30.97 -1.98
CA GLY A 752 9.55 -31.29 -1.12
C GLY A 752 8.21 -30.80 -1.68
N VAL A 753 7.35 -30.32 -0.79
CA VAL A 753 6.09 -29.63 -1.09
C VAL A 753 6.37 -28.14 -1.26
N ALA A 754 7.03 -27.82 -2.37
CA ALA A 754 7.53 -26.47 -2.68
C ALA A 754 6.41 -25.44 -2.92
N HIS A 755 6.82 -24.20 -3.18
CA HIS A 755 5.91 -23.10 -3.52
C HIS A 755 5.10 -23.44 -4.79
N PHE A 756 3.88 -22.92 -4.91
CA PHE A 756 2.99 -23.09 -6.07
C PHE A 756 2.40 -24.50 -6.32
N THR A 757 2.72 -25.49 -5.47
CA THR A 757 2.49 -26.91 -5.80
C THR A 757 1.03 -27.36 -5.68
N GLU A 758 0.20 -26.65 -4.92
CA GLU A 758 -1.21 -26.98 -4.69
C GLU A 758 -2.13 -26.46 -5.79
N VAL A 759 -1.73 -25.44 -6.55
CA VAL A 759 -2.58 -24.70 -7.49
C VAL A 759 -3.34 -25.63 -8.42
N ALA A 760 -2.65 -26.58 -9.05
CA ALA A 760 -3.28 -27.53 -9.96
C ALA A 760 -4.36 -28.41 -9.30
N PHE A 761 -4.16 -28.77 -8.02
CA PHE A 761 -5.16 -29.53 -7.25
C PHE A 761 -6.39 -28.69 -6.97
N VAL A 762 -6.21 -27.41 -6.62
CA VAL A 762 -7.30 -26.46 -6.37
C VAL A 762 -8.14 -26.28 -7.62
N PHE A 763 -7.52 -26.05 -8.79
CA PHE A 763 -8.21 -25.85 -10.06
C PHE A 763 -8.85 -27.12 -10.65
N ALA A 764 -8.68 -28.28 -10.01
CA ALA A 764 -9.14 -29.57 -10.51
C ALA A 764 -8.57 -29.96 -11.88
N ASN A 765 -7.32 -29.56 -12.17
CA ASN A 765 -6.72 -29.75 -13.49
C ASN A 765 -5.90 -31.06 -13.59
N PRO A 766 -6.44 -32.11 -14.23
CA PRO A 766 -5.83 -33.44 -14.27
C PRO A 766 -4.50 -33.49 -15.02
N ASN A 767 -4.18 -32.47 -15.82
CA ASN A 767 -2.94 -32.44 -16.57
C ASN A 767 -1.73 -32.02 -15.71
N PHE A 768 -1.97 -31.43 -14.53
CA PHE A 768 -0.89 -30.82 -13.73
C PHE A 768 -0.75 -31.39 -12.33
N TYR A 769 -1.81 -31.90 -11.71
CA TYR A 769 -1.66 -32.51 -10.38
C TYR A 769 -1.06 -33.92 -10.45
N GLY A 770 -1.15 -34.63 -11.57
CA GLY A 770 -0.54 -35.96 -11.76
C GLY A 770 -1.55 -37.11 -11.90
N PRO A 771 -1.07 -38.32 -12.21
CA PRO A 771 -1.94 -39.39 -12.74
C PRO A 771 -2.63 -40.25 -11.67
N TRP A 772 -2.26 -40.10 -10.40
CA TRP A 772 -2.67 -41.02 -9.34
C TRP A 772 -4.10 -40.77 -8.82
N GLU A 773 -4.81 -41.85 -8.50
CA GLU A 773 -6.19 -41.78 -8.00
C GLU A 773 -6.27 -41.01 -6.68
N GLU A 774 -5.28 -41.17 -5.80
CA GLU A 774 -5.18 -40.46 -4.53
C GLU A 774 -5.04 -38.94 -4.73
N TYR A 775 -4.40 -38.52 -5.83
CA TYR A 775 -4.20 -37.11 -6.16
C TYR A 775 -5.45 -36.52 -6.79
N ARG A 776 -6.14 -37.29 -7.63
CA ARG A 776 -7.48 -36.95 -8.12
C ARG A 776 -8.47 -36.81 -6.95
N ALA A 777 -8.44 -37.72 -5.98
CA ALA A 777 -9.28 -37.65 -4.79
C ALA A 777 -8.98 -36.40 -3.95
N LEU A 778 -7.69 -36.08 -3.74
CA LEU A 778 -7.28 -34.86 -3.05
C LEU A 778 -7.74 -33.60 -3.81
N SER A 779 -7.54 -33.55 -5.11
CA SER A 779 -7.97 -32.44 -5.96
C SER A 779 -9.49 -32.26 -5.93
N ASN A 780 -10.26 -33.36 -5.95
CA ASN A 780 -11.72 -33.33 -5.80
C ASN A 780 -12.18 -32.78 -4.45
N GLN A 781 -11.42 -33.04 -3.38
CA GLN A 781 -11.66 -32.48 -2.04
C GLN A 781 -11.34 -30.98 -2.01
N MET A 782 -10.14 -30.59 -2.44
CA MET A 782 -9.67 -29.20 -2.41
C MET A 782 -10.55 -28.29 -3.26
N SER A 783 -10.76 -28.63 -4.53
CA SER A 783 -11.61 -27.86 -5.42
C SER A 783 -13.01 -27.64 -4.84
N ALA A 784 -13.61 -28.66 -4.21
CA ALA A 784 -14.91 -28.52 -3.57
C ALA A 784 -14.89 -27.58 -2.35
N GLN A 785 -13.82 -27.59 -1.55
CA GLN A 785 -13.64 -26.65 -0.43
C GLN A 785 -13.55 -25.20 -0.93
N TRP A 786 -12.76 -24.95 -1.98
CA TRP A 786 -12.63 -23.63 -2.59
C TRP A 786 -13.95 -23.15 -3.20
N ILE A 787 -14.66 -24.02 -3.93
CA ILE A 787 -15.98 -23.69 -4.50
C ILE A 787 -17.00 -23.37 -3.40
N ASN A 788 -17.04 -24.14 -2.30
CA ASN A 788 -17.94 -23.86 -1.18
C ASN A 788 -17.62 -22.50 -0.54
N PHE A 789 -16.33 -22.19 -0.39
CA PHE A 789 -15.89 -20.90 0.13
C PHE A 789 -16.27 -19.74 -0.80
N VAL A 790 -16.05 -19.86 -2.11
CA VAL A 790 -16.50 -18.86 -3.10
C VAL A 790 -18.02 -18.65 -3.00
N ALA A 791 -18.78 -19.74 -2.87
CA ALA A 791 -20.23 -19.68 -2.82
C ALA A 791 -20.80 -19.07 -1.53
N SER A 792 -20.15 -19.31 -0.38
CA SER A 792 -20.76 -19.03 0.93
C SER A 792 -19.86 -18.35 1.96
N GLY A 793 -18.54 -18.36 1.78
CA GLY A 793 -17.56 -17.93 2.78
C GLY A 793 -17.22 -19.01 3.81
N ASP A 794 -17.66 -20.25 3.58
CA ASP A 794 -17.39 -21.42 4.41
C ASP A 794 -16.93 -22.58 3.48
N PRO A 795 -15.73 -23.15 3.68
CA PRO A 795 -15.24 -24.25 2.85
C PRO A 795 -15.94 -25.60 3.11
N ASN A 796 -16.75 -25.70 4.18
CA ASN A 796 -17.26 -26.97 4.67
C ASN A 796 -18.49 -27.49 3.89
N SER A 797 -18.60 -28.82 3.82
CA SER A 797 -19.84 -29.51 3.45
C SER A 797 -19.87 -30.91 4.06
N LYS A 798 -21.03 -31.58 4.10
CA LYS A 798 -21.20 -32.90 4.75
C LYS A 798 -20.27 -34.00 4.22
N ALA A 799 -19.79 -33.87 2.98
CA ALA A 799 -18.94 -34.88 2.32
C ALA A 799 -17.43 -34.55 2.41
N LEU A 800 -17.07 -33.43 3.05
CA LEU A 800 -15.68 -32.97 3.16
C LEU A 800 -15.17 -33.13 4.60
N PRO A 801 -13.85 -33.26 4.79
CA PRO A 801 -13.25 -33.13 6.12
C PRO A 801 -13.64 -31.79 6.75
N LEU A 802 -13.89 -31.80 8.06
CA LEU A 802 -14.18 -30.59 8.80
C LEU A 802 -12.95 -29.67 8.79
N TRP A 803 -13.16 -28.44 8.35
CA TRP A 803 -12.19 -27.36 8.38
C TRP A 803 -12.64 -26.36 9.47
N PRO A 804 -12.01 -26.37 10.65
CA PRO A 804 -12.40 -25.49 11.75
C PRO A 804 -12.10 -24.03 11.43
N GLN A 805 -12.85 -23.11 12.05
CA GLN A 805 -12.42 -21.72 12.06
C GLN A 805 -11.15 -21.58 12.88
N TYR A 806 -10.26 -20.68 12.45
CA TYR A 806 -8.94 -20.54 13.04
C TYR A 806 -9.01 -20.29 14.56
N ASN A 807 -9.92 -19.46 15.04
CA ASN A 807 -10.03 -19.07 16.45
C ASN A 807 -10.73 -20.10 17.37
N GLU A 808 -11.04 -21.31 16.90
CA GLU A 808 -11.60 -22.39 17.74
C GLU A 808 -10.58 -22.99 18.73
N SER A 809 -9.29 -22.72 18.55
CA SER A 809 -8.23 -22.93 19.56
C SER A 809 -7.59 -21.60 19.95
N ALA A 810 -7.06 -21.52 21.18
CA ALA A 810 -6.25 -20.39 21.64
C ALA A 810 -4.99 -20.18 20.78
N GLN A 811 -4.43 -21.25 20.22
CA GLN A 811 -3.24 -21.19 19.36
C GLN A 811 -3.58 -21.06 17.87
N GLY A 812 -4.82 -21.35 17.47
CA GLY A 812 -5.22 -21.43 16.08
C GLY A 812 -5.27 -22.88 15.59
N PHE A 813 -6.31 -23.25 14.82
CA PHE A 813 -6.33 -24.51 14.06
C PHE A 813 -6.14 -24.28 12.57
N ASP A 814 -5.35 -25.14 11.93
CA ASP A 814 -5.29 -25.26 10.48
C ASP A 814 -5.62 -26.68 10.00
N LEU A 815 -6.09 -26.77 8.75
CA LEU A 815 -6.31 -28.05 8.08
C LEU A 815 -5.05 -28.41 7.29
N VAL A 816 -4.38 -29.49 7.68
CA VAL A 816 -3.32 -30.08 6.86
C VAL A 816 -4.00 -30.82 5.70
N ILE A 817 -3.79 -30.32 4.49
CA ILE A 817 -4.36 -30.89 3.27
C ILE A 817 -3.33 -31.80 2.64
N GLN A 818 -3.61 -33.11 2.66
CA GLN A 818 -2.71 -34.11 2.08
C GLN A 818 -3.45 -35.30 1.49
N ALA A 819 -2.84 -35.94 0.48
CA ALA A 819 -3.37 -37.16 -0.13
C ALA A 819 -3.51 -38.30 0.90
N LYS A 820 -4.35 -39.28 0.62
CA LYS A 820 -4.43 -40.52 1.39
C LYS A 820 -3.79 -41.65 0.59
N GLY A 821 -2.63 -42.12 1.00
CA GLY A 821 -1.77 -43.01 0.22
C GLY A 821 -0.39 -42.40 -0.02
N ARG A 822 0.52 -43.12 -0.68
CA ARG A 822 1.89 -42.64 -0.99
C ARG A 822 2.70 -42.18 0.25
N GLY A 823 2.41 -42.74 1.43
CA GLY A 823 3.06 -42.35 2.69
C GLY A 823 2.29 -41.32 3.53
N TYR A 824 1.13 -40.86 3.05
CA TYR A 824 0.25 -39.92 3.75
C TYR A 824 -1.04 -40.60 4.25
N ASN A 825 -1.57 -40.09 5.36
CA ASN A 825 -2.77 -40.64 6.02
C ASN A 825 -4.07 -39.87 5.70
N GLY A 826 -4.05 -38.99 4.69
CA GLY A 826 -5.16 -38.08 4.38
C GLY A 826 -5.17 -36.83 5.25
N SER A 827 -6.06 -35.89 4.93
CA SER A 827 -6.19 -34.60 5.65
C SER A 827 -6.51 -34.77 7.13
N TYR A 828 -5.96 -33.88 7.96
CA TYR A 828 -6.20 -33.82 9.41
C TYR A 828 -6.08 -32.37 9.91
N VAL A 829 -6.67 -32.10 11.08
CA VAL A 829 -6.58 -30.80 11.76
C VAL A 829 -5.39 -30.82 12.71
N GLU A 830 -4.62 -29.73 12.74
CA GLU A 830 -3.55 -29.52 13.71
C GLU A 830 -3.64 -28.11 14.34
N GLU A 831 -3.01 -27.94 15.50
CA GLU A 831 -2.78 -26.59 16.02
C GLU A 831 -1.64 -25.94 15.24
N ASP A 832 -1.78 -24.64 14.95
CA ASP A 832 -0.82 -23.85 14.17
C ASP A 832 0.42 -23.45 15.01
N ILE A 833 1.10 -24.45 15.57
CA ILE A 833 2.21 -24.31 16.54
C ILE A 833 3.55 -24.79 15.98
N TRP A 834 3.60 -25.23 14.73
CA TRP A 834 4.84 -25.66 14.09
C TRP A 834 5.89 -24.53 14.05
N ARG A 835 7.11 -24.77 14.55
CA ARG A 835 8.17 -23.74 14.70
C ARG A 835 7.68 -22.39 15.25
N LEU A 836 6.76 -22.42 16.22
CA LEU A 836 6.05 -21.22 16.66
C LEU A 836 6.98 -20.10 17.13
N GLU A 837 7.98 -20.41 17.97
CA GLU A 837 8.91 -19.41 18.50
C GLU A 837 9.71 -18.71 17.38
N GLY A 838 10.22 -19.48 16.43
CA GLY A 838 10.90 -18.97 15.23
C GLY A 838 10.00 -18.07 14.38
N ARG A 839 8.76 -18.50 14.13
CA ARG A 839 7.79 -17.70 13.37
C ARG A 839 7.39 -16.43 14.10
N GLU A 840 7.11 -16.48 15.40
CA GLU A 840 6.77 -15.30 16.20
C GLU A 840 7.92 -14.30 16.29
N TYR A 841 9.16 -14.78 16.39
CA TYR A 841 10.33 -13.92 16.34
C TYR A 841 10.47 -13.23 14.98
N LEU A 842 10.39 -13.99 13.89
CA LEU A 842 10.43 -13.42 12.53
C LEU A 842 9.28 -12.43 12.28
N SER A 843 8.06 -12.69 12.77
CA SER A 843 6.94 -11.74 12.69
C SER A 843 7.22 -10.41 13.40
N LYS A 844 7.94 -10.43 14.53
CA LYS A 844 8.33 -9.20 15.24
C LYS A 844 9.35 -8.38 14.45
N TRP A 845 10.23 -9.04 13.70
CA TRP A 845 11.27 -8.42 12.88
C TRP A 845 10.85 -8.16 11.43
N ALA A 846 9.74 -8.73 10.99
CA ALA A 846 9.05 -8.38 9.74
C ALA A 846 8.52 -6.92 9.73
N ARG A 847 8.97 -6.08 10.67
CA ARG A 847 8.53 -4.71 10.91
C ARG A 847 8.97 -3.68 9.88
N ARG A 848 9.73 -4.05 8.85
CA ARG A 848 9.46 -3.86 7.41
C ARG A 848 10.74 -4.19 6.65
N ARG A 849 10.53 -4.62 5.42
CA ARG A 849 11.49 -4.55 4.33
C ARG A 849 11.76 -3.07 4.00
N HIS A 850 12.65 -2.43 4.78
CA HIS A 850 13.10 -1.02 4.83
C HIS A 850 12.34 -0.04 5.78
N VAL A 851 12.32 -0.30 7.09
CA VAL A 851 12.40 0.80 8.09
C VAL A 851 13.79 0.91 8.69
#